data_AF-A0A6P5WDB4-F1
#
_entry.id   AF-A0A6P5WDB4-F1
#
_cell.length_a   1.000
_cell.length_b   1.000
_cell.length_c   1.000
_cell.angle_alpha   90.00
_cell.angle_beta   90.00
_cell.angle_gamma   90.00
#
_symmetry.space_group_name_H-M   'P 1'
#
loop_
_entity.id
_entity.type
_entity.pdbx_description
1 polymer ?
#
loop_
_entity_poly.entity_id
_entity_poly.type
_entity_poly.pdbx_seq_one_letter_code
_entity_poly.pdbx_strand_id
1 'polypeptide(L)'
;MEGEAKMGDSRPQSSEEATATLRAWRAWRSKHRMPLEEALKIPEAWRLYKEMLRHNGTAKAHVESYEEWLASTKCTQRWVEWKRRHPKPLREVLSDPDAWQLFYAMKQEKGATVPPTYEEWLQQQDQRRSLAYESWVQWRRQNPGPLTEVLADPEGWALYKAKRASQDTKLPDTHEEWCREPNTIKTVAMEAWTTWRRMHPGALRKVLAEPEGYNLYKRMLEATGKQADPTYEEWKDRKANSSWQAWRREHPGPLARVLSDPRGWQLYRSELEQQQQKNGLKGELPASYEEWLQLPQQQRTASKKDKLAGSGESDANKDKGIKPKSKSASSLQKGKPQTAAMDAWLSWLSAQSSTDLTKLLQDSEGWELYRAAMSKPRRPLPETYEGFRSLEEASNAWSAWREEHHGSLISVLESSEGWQLYFALMNARGVYIPRTYTEWLQLPEQRVAVAAAEWVQWRERHAEQPLLQLLGTEEEGWKLFRTFIEALGTSLPASFKEWEPDAADSLSHVQAAWRSSSRWTAPRRLEGFAIRQAIAQVNGETFPATYEEWLRTPSSRLRSSQTPSWKLWRRRHPGPLAEVLKDQEGWNLYVRKLQLGGSPVPLSYDEWMESPQRRCQEATMNWALWRRKNRGPMVEVLQDPEGWKLYSAMKEATSGAPLEEFEEWQNSVGARKKALREWLAWKKLHPGPRYTILSDPLGWRLYRAAFAGQKAIPETYAEYIQARQPTIAWLAWRRQHPGPLFSVLAEEGGWQVYKEHMLATGKSVPEDFNEWAETHQAAQANGSSRRGKRAGSPHEDCIEPQPVTAE
;
A
#
# COMPACT_ATOMS: atom_id res chain seq x y z
N MET A 1 -52.99 -19.47 37.18
CA MET A 1 -52.75 -20.92 37.30
C MET A 1 -52.26 -21.38 35.93
N GLU A 2 -50.95 -21.55 35.78
CA GLU A 2 -50.23 -22.83 35.99
C GLU A 2 -50.56 -23.83 34.85
N GLY A 3 -49.64 -24.45 34.13
CA GLY A 3 -48.19 -24.57 34.24
C GLY A 3 -47.60 -25.33 33.04
N GLU A 4 -46.26 -25.38 33.02
CA GLU A 4 -45.29 -26.01 32.10
C GLU A 4 -45.54 -27.54 31.88
N ALA A 5 -44.98 -28.29 30.91
CA ALA A 5 -43.57 -28.41 30.53
C ALA A 5 -43.31 -29.32 29.29
N LYS A 6 -42.20 -29.01 28.59
CA LYS A 6 -41.21 -29.86 27.90
C LYS A 6 -41.58 -30.70 26.65
N MET A 7 -41.29 -30.12 25.49
CA MET A 7 -40.80 -30.83 24.28
C MET A 7 -39.26 -30.81 24.31
N GLY A 8 -38.64 -31.97 24.52
CA GLY A 8 -37.18 -32.14 24.51
C GLY A 8 -36.68 -32.76 23.21
N ASP A 9 -35.72 -32.05 22.61
CA ASP A 9 -34.67 -32.45 21.65
C ASP A 9 -34.74 -33.76 20.87
N SER A 10 -34.68 -33.63 19.53
CA SER A 10 -34.09 -34.64 18.63
C SER A 10 -33.57 -33.95 17.36
N ARG A 11 -32.34 -33.43 17.42
CA ARG A 11 -31.49 -33.05 16.27
C ARG A 11 -30.31 -34.06 16.15
N PRO A 12 -29.65 -34.21 14.99
CA PRO A 12 -29.26 -35.51 14.44
C PRO A 12 -27.98 -36.10 15.06
N GLN A 13 -28.11 -37.20 15.80
CA GLN A 13 -26.99 -37.99 16.35
C GLN A 13 -26.02 -38.54 15.28
N SER A 14 -26.42 -38.57 13.99
CA SER A 14 -25.63 -39.24 12.94
C SER A 14 -24.31 -38.56 12.57
N SER A 15 -24.15 -37.25 12.80
CA SER A 15 -22.94 -36.51 12.36
C SER A 15 -21.76 -36.67 13.32
N GLU A 16 -22.01 -36.59 14.64
CA GLU A 16 -20.95 -36.72 15.65
C GLU A 16 -20.45 -38.17 15.74
N GLU A 17 -21.36 -39.14 15.72
CA GLU A 17 -21.02 -40.58 15.68
C GLU A 17 -20.23 -40.96 14.41
N ALA A 18 -20.56 -40.38 13.26
CA ALA A 18 -19.79 -40.57 12.03
C ALA A 18 -18.36 -40.02 12.15
N THR A 19 -18.18 -38.87 12.79
CA THR A 19 -16.84 -38.31 13.02
C THR A 19 -16.04 -39.12 14.06
N ALA A 20 -16.68 -39.61 15.12
CA ALA A 20 -16.05 -40.42 16.15
C ALA A 20 -15.57 -41.78 15.61
N THR A 21 -16.42 -42.48 14.86
CA THR A 21 -16.08 -43.76 14.21
C THR A 21 -14.98 -43.59 13.15
N LEU A 22 -14.98 -42.49 12.40
CA LEU A 22 -13.91 -42.15 11.47
C LEU A 22 -12.57 -41.86 12.18
N ARG A 23 -12.59 -41.15 13.31
CA ARG A 23 -11.39 -40.92 14.15
C ARG A 23 -10.84 -42.23 14.71
N ALA A 24 -11.72 -43.09 15.25
CA ALA A 24 -11.33 -44.39 15.79
C ALA A 24 -10.68 -45.28 14.72
N TRP A 25 -11.27 -45.35 13.52
CA TRP A 25 -10.68 -46.06 12.39
C TRP A 25 -9.31 -45.50 11.97
N ARG A 26 -9.18 -44.17 11.87
CA ARG A 26 -7.90 -43.52 11.53
C ARG A 26 -6.82 -43.75 12.58
N ALA A 27 -7.16 -43.67 13.86
CA ALA A 27 -6.25 -43.95 14.97
C ALA A 27 -5.75 -45.40 14.92
N TRP A 28 -6.65 -46.36 14.67
CA TRP A 28 -6.28 -47.77 14.53
C TRP A 28 -5.34 -48.00 13.33
N ARG A 29 -5.66 -47.42 12.17
CA ARG A 29 -4.83 -47.47 10.94
C ARG A 29 -3.47 -46.79 11.09
N SER A 30 -3.37 -45.76 11.92
CA SER A 30 -2.10 -45.09 12.19
C SER A 30 -1.12 -45.96 12.98
N LYS A 31 -1.64 -46.80 13.88
CA LYS A 31 -0.88 -47.77 14.67
C LYS A 31 -0.53 -49.04 13.88
N HIS A 32 -1.39 -49.46 12.95
CA HIS A 32 -1.22 -50.68 12.16
C HIS A 32 -1.05 -50.38 10.67
N ARG A 33 0.22 -50.24 10.22
CA ARG A 33 0.58 -49.91 8.84
C ARG A 33 0.64 -51.14 7.94
N MET A 34 -0.53 -51.68 7.60
CA MET A 34 -0.66 -52.79 6.66
C MET A 34 -1.63 -52.44 5.51
N PRO A 35 -1.66 -53.20 4.40
CA PRO A 35 -2.69 -53.07 3.38
C PRO A 35 -4.10 -53.18 3.97
N LEU A 36 -5.08 -52.51 3.36
CA LEU A 36 -6.47 -52.51 3.86
C LEU A 36 -7.03 -53.93 3.94
N GLU A 37 -6.72 -54.78 2.97
CA GLU A 37 -7.18 -56.17 2.91
C GLU A 37 -6.64 -57.02 4.05
N GLU A 38 -5.36 -56.84 4.43
CA GLU A 38 -4.76 -57.53 5.58
C GLU A 38 -5.28 -56.98 6.90
N ALA A 39 -5.53 -55.67 6.98
CA ALA A 39 -6.15 -55.06 8.14
C ALA A 39 -7.56 -55.60 8.38
N LEU A 40 -8.39 -55.71 7.35
CA LEU A 40 -9.78 -56.14 7.48
C LEU A 40 -9.96 -57.63 7.77
N LYS A 41 -8.89 -58.45 7.70
CA LYS A 41 -8.87 -59.81 8.26
C LYS A 41 -8.87 -59.82 9.79
N ILE A 42 -8.45 -58.72 10.42
CA ILE A 42 -8.40 -58.58 11.87
C ILE A 42 -9.81 -58.21 12.37
N PRO A 43 -10.44 -59.00 13.27
CA PRO A 43 -11.82 -58.78 13.70
C PRO A 43 -12.10 -57.38 14.26
N GLU A 44 -11.15 -56.82 15.03
CA GLU A 44 -11.27 -55.48 15.60
C GLU A 44 -11.28 -54.38 14.54
N ALA A 45 -10.44 -54.52 13.50
CA ALA A 45 -10.36 -53.58 12.39
C ALA A 45 -11.61 -53.66 11.52
N TRP A 46 -12.11 -54.87 11.27
CA TRP A 46 -13.37 -55.09 10.55
C TRP A 46 -14.54 -54.40 11.27
N ARG A 47 -14.62 -54.52 12.59
CA ARG A 47 -15.66 -53.86 13.40
C ARG A 47 -15.63 -52.33 13.24
N LEU A 48 -14.46 -51.71 13.42
CA LEU A 48 -14.28 -50.26 13.29
C LEU A 48 -14.57 -49.77 11.87
N TYR A 49 -14.20 -50.54 10.86
CA TYR A 49 -14.47 -50.24 9.46
C TYR A 49 -15.96 -50.34 9.12
N LYS A 50 -16.65 -51.37 9.62
CA LYS A 50 -18.10 -51.56 9.46
C LYS A 50 -18.89 -50.43 10.11
N GLU A 51 -18.53 -50.03 11.34
CA GLU A 51 -19.12 -48.88 12.03
C GLU A 51 -18.91 -47.60 11.22
N MET A 52 -17.69 -47.34 10.75
CA MET A 52 -17.39 -46.19 9.89
C MET A 52 -18.23 -46.19 8.59
N LEU A 53 -18.43 -47.34 7.94
CA LEU A 53 -19.24 -47.43 6.70
C LEU A 53 -20.73 -47.17 6.95
N ARG A 54 -21.27 -47.64 8.08
CA ARG A 54 -22.67 -47.44 8.49
C ARG A 54 -22.99 -45.97 8.76
N HIS A 55 -22.11 -45.26 9.45
CA HIS A 55 -22.36 -43.86 9.83
C HIS A 55 -22.04 -42.84 8.71
N ASN A 56 -21.15 -43.17 7.76
CA ASN A 56 -20.78 -42.25 6.66
C ASN A 56 -21.68 -42.35 5.40
N GLY A 57 -22.81 -43.06 5.47
CA GLY A 57 -23.80 -43.10 4.38
C GLY A 57 -23.28 -43.71 3.08
N THR A 58 -22.27 -44.57 3.13
CA THR A 58 -21.73 -45.22 1.93
C THR A 58 -22.64 -46.36 1.48
N ALA A 59 -22.77 -46.58 0.17
CA ALA A 59 -23.62 -47.63 -0.43
C ALA A 59 -23.28 -49.08 0.02
N LYS A 60 -22.20 -49.27 0.79
CA LYS A 60 -21.75 -50.56 1.34
C LYS A 60 -22.13 -50.77 2.82
N ALA A 61 -23.09 -49.99 3.35
CA ALA A 61 -23.51 -50.06 4.76
C ALA A 61 -24.14 -51.41 5.21
N HIS A 62 -24.52 -52.27 4.25
CA HIS A 62 -25.16 -53.57 4.49
C HIS A 62 -24.21 -54.77 4.48
N VAL A 63 -22.91 -54.56 4.32
CA VAL A 63 -21.92 -55.65 4.28
C VAL A 63 -21.60 -56.12 5.70
N GLU A 64 -21.91 -57.38 6.03
CA GLU A 64 -21.85 -57.87 7.41
C GLU A 64 -20.55 -58.60 7.73
N SER A 65 -19.91 -59.18 6.72
CA SER A 65 -18.66 -59.95 6.84
C SER A 65 -17.54 -59.48 5.92
N TYR A 66 -16.30 -59.80 6.28
CA TYR A 66 -15.11 -59.53 5.44
C TYR A 66 -15.20 -60.27 4.10
N GLU A 67 -15.79 -61.47 4.07
CA GLU A 67 -15.94 -62.27 2.85
C GLU A 67 -16.94 -61.63 1.87
N GLU A 68 -18.04 -61.07 2.37
CA GLU A 68 -18.99 -60.28 1.58
C GLU A 68 -18.37 -58.95 1.09
N TRP A 69 -17.50 -58.32 1.89
CA TRP A 69 -16.77 -57.13 1.48
C TRP A 69 -15.77 -57.41 0.37
N LEU A 70 -15.04 -58.52 0.50
CA LEU A 70 -14.09 -58.98 -0.49
C LEU A 70 -14.84 -59.35 -1.78
N ALA A 71 -15.97 -60.05 -1.69
CA ALA A 71 -16.83 -60.35 -2.84
C ALA A 71 -17.36 -59.08 -3.52
N SER A 72 -17.81 -58.09 -2.75
CA SER A 72 -18.35 -56.82 -3.23
C SER A 72 -17.30 -55.80 -3.68
N THR A 73 -16.01 -56.16 -3.74
CA THR A 73 -14.92 -55.30 -4.25
C THR A 73 -14.13 -55.93 -5.40
N LYS A 74 -14.47 -57.16 -5.81
CA LYS A 74 -13.75 -57.91 -6.86
C LYS A 74 -13.69 -57.17 -8.19
N CYS A 75 -14.77 -56.51 -8.63
CA CYS A 75 -14.76 -55.78 -9.91
C CYS A 75 -13.94 -54.48 -9.78
N THR A 76 -14.02 -53.80 -8.64
CA THR A 76 -13.15 -52.65 -8.34
C THR A 76 -11.66 -53.04 -8.35
N GLN A 77 -11.28 -54.19 -7.78
CA GLN A 77 -9.89 -54.70 -7.78
C GLN A 77 -9.41 -55.02 -9.20
N ARG A 78 -10.20 -55.78 -9.98
CA ARG A 78 -9.88 -56.11 -11.38
C ARG A 78 -9.68 -54.85 -12.23
N TRP A 79 -10.51 -53.84 -12.04
CA TRP A 79 -10.35 -52.54 -12.71
C TRP A 79 -9.07 -51.81 -12.29
N VAL A 80 -8.75 -51.78 -11.00
CA VAL A 80 -7.52 -51.13 -10.49
C VAL A 80 -6.27 -51.85 -11.00
N GLU A 81 -6.26 -53.17 -11.02
CA GLU A 81 -5.17 -53.96 -11.60
C GLU A 81 -5.02 -53.72 -13.09
N TRP A 82 -6.13 -53.70 -13.84
CA TRP A 82 -6.14 -53.38 -15.26
C TRP A 82 -5.54 -51.99 -15.52
N LYS A 83 -6.01 -50.96 -14.80
CA LYS A 83 -5.48 -49.60 -14.91
C LYS A 83 -4.00 -49.51 -14.54
N ARG A 84 -3.52 -50.33 -13.58
CA ARG A 84 -2.10 -50.40 -13.21
C ARG A 84 -1.25 -50.99 -14.34
N ARG A 85 -1.77 -51.98 -15.06
CA ARG A 85 -1.11 -52.59 -16.24
C ARG A 85 -1.17 -51.71 -17.49
N HIS A 86 -2.17 -50.82 -17.57
CA HIS A 86 -2.38 -49.92 -18.71
C HIS A 86 -2.39 -48.44 -18.28
N PRO A 87 -1.21 -47.80 -18.09
CA PRO A 87 -1.08 -46.44 -17.57
C PRO A 87 -1.37 -45.34 -18.62
N LYS A 88 -2.38 -45.54 -19.46
CA LYS A 88 -2.84 -44.58 -20.46
C LYS A 88 -3.94 -43.66 -19.89
N PRO A 89 -4.24 -42.51 -20.53
CA PRO A 89 -5.40 -41.71 -20.19
C PRO A 89 -6.68 -42.55 -20.16
N LEU A 90 -7.57 -42.25 -19.20
CA LEU A 90 -8.76 -43.07 -18.93
C LEU A 90 -9.59 -43.36 -20.19
N ARG A 91 -9.69 -42.41 -21.13
CA ARG A 91 -10.46 -42.57 -22.37
C ARG A 91 -9.88 -43.58 -23.34
N GLU A 92 -8.55 -43.65 -23.45
CA GLU A 92 -7.83 -44.62 -24.30
C GLU A 92 -7.83 -46.00 -23.67
N VAL A 93 -7.89 -46.06 -22.33
CA VAL A 93 -8.08 -47.34 -21.63
C VAL A 93 -9.51 -47.82 -21.87
N LEU A 94 -10.50 -46.95 -21.76
CA LEU A 94 -11.93 -47.29 -21.89
C LEU A 94 -12.39 -47.54 -23.34
N SER A 95 -11.60 -47.19 -24.36
CA SER A 95 -11.90 -47.56 -25.75
C SER A 95 -11.67 -49.04 -26.02
N ASP A 96 -10.95 -49.74 -25.15
CA ASP A 96 -10.83 -51.19 -25.17
C ASP A 96 -12.12 -51.83 -24.62
N PRO A 97 -12.79 -52.73 -25.38
CA PRO A 97 -14.00 -53.42 -24.93
C PRO A 97 -13.86 -54.12 -23.58
N ASP A 98 -12.71 -54.73 -23.28
CA ASP A 98 -12.48 -55.48 -22.05
C ASP A 98 -12.34 -54.53 -20.85
N ALA A 99 -11.66 -53.41 -21.07
CA ALA A 99 -11.55 -52.35 -20.08
C ALA A 99 -12.90 -51.67 -19.82
N TRP A 100 -13.70 -51.48 -20.87
CA TRP A 100 -15.05 -50.92 -20.75
C TRP A 100 -15.94 -51.81 -19.90
N GLN A 101 -15.92 -53.13 -20.11
CA GLN A 101 -16.69 -54.08 -19.29
C GLN A 101 -16.28 -54.05 -17.82
N LEU A 102 -14.97 -53.99 -17.53
CA LEU A 102 -14.46 -53.86 -16.16
C LEU A 102 -14.86 -52.54 -15.51
N PHE A 103 -14.84 -51.44 -16.26
CA PHE A 103 -15.26 -50.12 -15.78
C PHE A 103 -16.78 -50.06 -15.54
N TYR A 104 -17.56 -50.60 -16.47
CA TYR A 104 -19.02 -50.71 -16.38
C TYR A 104 -19.42 -51.54 -15.16
N ALA A 105 -18.84 -52.73 -15.00
CA ALA A 105 -19.08 -53.60 -13.84
C ALA A 105 -18.68 -52.93 -12.51
N MET A 106 -17.56 -52.20 -12.49
CA MET A 106 -17.11 -51.44 -11.31
C MET A 106 -18.01 -50.23 -10.99
N LYS A 107 -18.63 -49.61 -12.00
CA LYS A 107 -19.58 -48.51 -11.81
C LYS A 107 -20.95 -49.00 -11.35
N GLN A 108 -21.43 -50.12 -11.89
CA GLN A 108 -22.61 -50.83 -11.40
C GLN A 108 -22.43 -51.29 -9.95
N GLU A 109 -21.26 -51.86 -9.60
CA GLU A 109 -20.91 -52.24 -8.21
C GLU A 109 -20.98 -51.04 -7.23
N LYS A 110 -20.72 -49.82 -7.73
CA LYS A 110 -20.75 -48.58 -6.93
C LYS A 110 -22.11 -47.85 -6.98
N GLY A 111 -23.12 -48.45 -7.60
CA GLY A 111 -24.45 -47.85 -7.75
C GLY A 111 -24.49 -46.62 -8.67
N ALA A 112 -23.49 -46.45 -9.55
CA ALA A 112 -23.45 -45.35 -10.50
C ALA A 112 -24.01 -45.81 -11.86
N THR A 113 -25.02 -45.10 -12.37
CA THR A 113 -25.60 -45.37 -13.69
C THR A 113 -24.65 -44.89 -14.79
N VAL A 114 -24.10 -45.85 -15.54
CA VAL A 114 -23.26 -45.61 -16.72
C VAL A 114 -23.91 -46.34 -17.90
N PRO A 115 -23.89 -45.80 -19.13
CA PRO A 115 -24.43 -46.47 -20.31
C PRO A 115 -23.75 -47.83 -20.56
N PRO A 116 -24.43 -48.80 -21.20
CA PRO A 116 -23.87 -50.12 -21.49
C PRO A 116 -22.67 -50.10 -22.46
N THR A 117 -22.56 -49.09 -23.33
CA THR A 117 -21.50 -49.02 -24.35
C THR A 117 -20.61 -47.78 -24.18
N TYR A 118 -19.34 -47.93 -24.58
CA TYR A 118 -18.37 -46.82 -24.58
C TYR A 118 -18.82 -45.68 -25.49
N GLU A 119 -19.48 -45.99 -26.60
CA GLU A 119 -19.99 -45.02 -27.56
C GLU A 119 -21.12 -44.16 -26.97
N GLU A 120 -22.10 -44.77 -26.28
CA GLU A 120 -23.15 -44.04 -25.58
C GLU A 120 -22.58 -43.19 -24.43
N TRP A 121 -21.53 -43.68 -23.77
CA TRP A 121 -20.82 -42.91 -22.75
C TRP A 121 -20.11 -41.68 -23.33
N LEU A 122 -19.48 -41.80 -24.50
CA LEU A 122 -18.89 -40.67 -25.23
C LEU A 122 -19.94 -39.64 -25.66
N GLN A 123 -21.18 -40.08 -25.88
CA GLN A 123 -22.29 -39.19 -26.25
C GLN A 123 -22.85 -38.38 -25.06
N GLN A 124 -22.49 -38.71 -23.81
CA GLN A 124 -22.86 -37.91 -22.65
C GLN A 124 -22.33 -36.48 -22.76
N GLN A 125 -23.15 -35.50 -22.35
CA GLN A 125 -22.84 -34.07 -22.48
C GLN A 125 -21.49 -33.70 -21.84
N ASP A 126 -21.14 -34.31 -20.71
CA ASP A 126 -19.87 -34.08 -20.02
C ASP A 126 -18.66 -34.62 -20.80
N GLN A 127 -18.80 -35.75 -21.51
CA GLN A 127 -17.72 -36.29 -22.34
C GLN A 127 -17.53 -35.45 -23.61
N ARG A 128 -18.63 -35.01 -24.25
CA ARG A 128 -18.59 -34.06 -25.37
C ARG A 128 -17.94 -32.74 -24.98
N ARG A 129 -18.27 -32.20 -23.80
CA ARG A 129 -17.62 -30.99 -23.21
C ARG A 129 -16.11 -31.16 -23.07
N SER A 130 -15.68 -32.29 -22.51
CA SER A 130 -14.24 -32.56 -22.32
C SER A 130 -13.51 -32.83 -23.64
N LEU A 131 -14.13 -33.47 -24.63
CA LEU A 131 -13.57 -33.63 -25.98
C LEU A 131 -13.38 -32.29 -26.70
N ALA A 132 -14.42 -31.44 -26.70
CA ALA A 132 -14.35 -30.11 -27.31
C ALA A 132 -13.30 -29.22 -26.63
N TYR A 133 -13.10 -29.37 -25.32
CA TYR A 133 -12.04 -28.68 -24.60
C TYR A 133 -10.64 -29.20 -24.96
N GLU A 134 -10.45 -30.51 -25.02
CA GLU A 134 -9.17 -31.14 -25.38
C GLU A 134 -8.77 -30.79 -26.82
N SER A 135 -9.68 -30.88 -27.78
CA SER A 135 -9.43 -30.52 -29.18
C SER A 135 -9.09 -29.03 -29.34
N TRP A 136 -9.82 -28.14 -28.67
CA TRP A 136 -9.49 -26.71 -28.62
C TRP A 136 -8.10 -26.45 -28.00
N VAL A 137 -7.75 -27.12 -26.91
CA VAL A 137 -6.45 -26.95 -26.26
C VAL A 137 -5.32 -27.48 -27.14
N GLN A 138 -5.51 -28.61 -27.82
CA GLN A 138 -4.55 -29.13 -28.79
C GLN A 138 -4.37 -28.16 -29.96
N TRP A 139 -5.47 -27.65 -30.53
CA TRP A 139 -5.43 -26.64 -31.58
C TRP A 139 -4.69 -25.37 -31.14
N ARG A 140 -4.97 -24.84 -29.94
CA ARG A 140 -4.27 -23.66 -29.41
C ARG A 140 -2.79 -23.87 -29.12
N ARG A 141 -2.36 -25.12 -28.91
CA ARG A 141 -0.95 -25.46 -28.78
C ARG A 141 -0.25 -25.49 -30.14
N GLN A 142 -0.96 -25.87 -31.20
CA GLN A 142 -0.45 -25.90 -32.56
C GLN A 142 -0.47 -24.50 -33.21
N ASN A 143 -1.46 -23.68 -32.86
CA ASN A 143 -1.66 -22.32 -33.36
C ASN A 143 -1.51 -21.29 -32.21
N PRO A 144 -0.27 -20.95 -31.82
CA PRO A 144 -0.02 -19.91 -30.82
C PRO A 144 -0.23 -18.51 -31.43
N GLY A 145 -0.73 -17.58 -30.62
CA GLY A 145 -0.98 -16.21 -31.07
C GLY A 145 -2.20 -15.59 -30.39
N PRO A 146 -2.49 -14.31 -30.69
CA PRO A 146 -3.70 -13.61 -30.27
C PRO A 146 -4.95 -14.41 -30.61
N LEU A 147 -5.94 -14.40 -29.71
CA LEU A 147 -7.11 -15.27 -29.85
C LEU A 147 -7.89 -14.97 -31.14
N THR A 148 -8.00 -13.71 -31.55
CA THR A 148 -8.68 -13.33 -32.80
C THR A 148 -7.97 -13.75 -34.07
N GLU A 149 -6.64 -13.77 -34.09
CA GLU A 149 -5.89 -14.22 -35.26
C GLU A 149 -6.02 -15.73 -35.44
N VAL A 150 -6.00 -16.46 -34.32
CA VAL A 150 -6.16 -17.92 -34.31
C VAL A 150 -7.60 -18.37 -34.58
N LEU A 151 -8.57 -17.50 -34.31
CA LEU A 151 -9.99 -17.73 -34.60
C LEU A 151 -10.43 -17.21 -35.97
N ALA A 152 -9.56 -16.50 -36.70
CA ALA A 152 -9.80 -16.15 -38.10
C ALA A 152 -9.79 -17.39 -39.01
N ASP A 153 -9.09 -18.44 -38.58
CA ASP A 153 -9.15 -19.76 -39.22
C ASP A 153 -10.54 -20.42 -38.97
N PRO A 154 -11.27 -20.82 -40.03
CA PRO A 154 -12.55 -21.52 -39.91
C PRO A 154 -12.49 -22.77 -39.01
N GLU A 155 -11.39 -23.52 -39.01
CA GLU A 155 -11.20 -24.70 -38.16
C GLU A 155 -11.07 -24.31 -36.69
N GLY A 156 -10.29 -23.25 -36.42
CA GLY A 156 -10.15 -22.68 -35.08
C GLY A 156 -11.46 -22.12 -34.53
N TRP A 157 -12.24 -21.43 -35.38
CA TRP A 157 -13.56 -20.91 -35.03
C TRP A 157 -14.54 -22.02 -34.69
N ALA A 158 -14.58 -23.11 -35.48
CA ALA A 158 -15.44 -24.26 -35.22
C ALA A 158 -15.12 -24.94 -33.88
N LEU A 159 -13.84 -25.15 -33.57
CA LEU A 159 -13.41 -25.74 -32.29
C LEU A 159 -13.72 -24.83 -31.10
N TYR A 160 -13.57 -23.52 -31.25
CA TYR A 160 -13.91 -22.56 -30.21
C TYR A 160 -15.42 -22.48 -29.97
N LYS A 161 -16.23 -22.51 -31.03
CA LYS A 161 -17.70 -22.65 -30.93
C LYS A 161 -18.09 -23.94 -30.24
N ALA A 162 -17.52 -25.08 -30.61
CA ALA A 162 -17.80 -26.36 -29.97
C ALA A 162 -17.48 -26.33 -28.46
N LYS A 163 -16.34 -25.75 -28.08
CA LYS A 163 -15.94 -25.55 -26.67
C LYS A 163 -16.87 -24.61 -25.91
N ARG A 164 -17.40 -23.56 -26.55
CA ARG A 164 -18.26 -22.55 -25.91
C ARG A 164 -19.73 -22.95 -25.87
N ALA A 165 -20.22 -23.65 -26.89
CA ALA A 165 -21.52 -24.33 -26.89
C ALA A 165 -21.59 -25.35 -25.74
N SER A 166 -20.45 -25.97 -25.42
CA SER A 166 -20.32 -26.85 -24.26
C SER A 166 -20.44 -26.12 -22.90
N GLN A 167 -20.37 -24.79 -22.86
CA GLN A 167 -20.45 -23.96 -21.64
C GLN A 167 -21.76 -23.15 -21.55
N ASP A 168 -22.78 -23.51 -22.34
CA ASP A 168 -24.09 -22.81 -22.46
C ASP A 168 -23.99 -21.33 -22.86
N THR A 169 -22.89 -20.91 -23.49
CA THR A 169 -22.74 -19.57 -24.07
C THR A 169 -23.06 -19.59 -25.55
N LYS A 170 -24.09 -18.85 -25.99
CA LYS A 170 -24.41 -18.65 -27.41
C LYS A 170 -23.39 -17.69 -28.01
N LEU A 171 -22.65 -18.16 -29.02
CA LEU A 171 -21.76 -17.33 -29.84
C LEU A 171 -22.41 -17.05 -31.20
N PRO A 172 -22.03 -15.96 -31.89
CA PRO A 172 -22.42 -15.72 -33.27
C PRO A 172 -21.98 -16.84 -34.22
N ASP A 173 -22.60 -16.93 -35.39
CA ASP A 173 -22.32 -18.00 -36.34
C ASP A 173 -20.96 -17.80 -37.03
N THR A 174 -20.60 -16.54 -37.31
CA THR A 174 -19.35 -16.17 -37.98
C THR A 174 -18.34 -15.50 -37.05
N HIS A 175 -17.05 -15.70 -37.33
CA HIS A 175 -15.97 -15.04 -36.62
C HIS A 175 -16.04 -13.51 -36.78
N GLU A 176 -16.48 -13.02 -37.94
CA GLU A 176 -16.61 -11.59 -38.21
C GLU A 176 -17.66 -10.91 -37.33
N GLU A 177 -18.81 -11.55 -37.11
CA GLU A 177 -19.82 -11.04 -36.18
C GLU A 177 -19.31 -11.02 -34.75
N TRP A 178 -18.57 -12.06 -34.35
CA TRP A 178 -17.96 -12.11 -33.02
C TRP A 178 -16.91 -11.02 -32.82
N CYS A 179 -16.13 -10.68 -33.85
CA CYS A 179 -15.20 -9.55 -33.82
C CYS A 179 -15.89 -8.19 -33.78
N ARG A 180 -17.16 -8.09 -34.19
CA ARG A 180 -17.97 -6.86 -34.09
C ARG A 180 -18.64 -6.70 -32.73
N GLU A 181 -18.61 -7.72 -31.86
CA GLU A 181 -19.17 -7.61 -30.51
C GLU A 181 -18.38 -6.63 -29.63
N PRO A 182 -19.05 -5.72 -28.88
CA PRO A 182 -18.38 -4.75 -28.03
C PRO A 182 -17.39 -5.36 -27.01
N ASN A 183 -17.73 -6.52 -26.47
CA ASN A 183 -16.87 -7.23 -25.52
C ASN A 183 -15.60 -7.78 -26.17
N THR A 184 -15.71 -8.32 -27.38
CA THR A 184 -14.58 -8.86 -28.14
C THR A 184 -13.66 -7.75 -28.62
N ILE A 185 -14.22 -6.66 -29.16
CA ILE A 185 -13.47 -5.45 -29.55
C ILE A 185 -12.64 -4.93 -28.36
N LYS A 186 -13.25 -4.86 -27.17
CA LYS A 186 -12.57 -4.44 -25.94
C LYS A 186 -11.44 -5.37 -25.55
N THR A 187 -11.65 -6.69 -25.57
CA THR A 187 -10.60 -7.65 -25.23
C THR A 187 -9.43 -7.59 -26.21
N VAL A 188 -9.70 -7.46 -27.51
CA VAL A 188 -8.69 -7.38 -28.56
C VAL A 188 -7.88 -6.09 -28.44
N ALA A 189 -8.54 -4.95 -28.26
CA ALA A 189 -7.87 -3.67 -28.09
C ALA A 189 -7.01 -3.64 -26.81
N MET A 190 -7.46 -4.28 -25.73
CA MET A 190 -6.66 -4.44 -24.51
C MET A 190 -5.45 -5.37 -24.71
N GLU A 191 -5.61 -6.51 -25.38
CA GLU A 191 -4.52 -7.45 -25.66
C GLU A 191 -3.46 -6.84 -26.58
N ALA A 192 -3.88 -6.13 -27.63
CA ALA A 192 -2.97 -5.43 -28.54
C ALA A 192 -2.16 -4.34 -27.81
N TRP A 193 -2.82 -3.49 -27.02
CA TRP A 193 -2.15 -2.47 -26.21
C TRP A 193 -1.20 -3.07 -25.16
N THR A 194 -1.62 -4.13 -24.46
CA THR A 194 -0.78 -4.77 -23.43
C THR A 194 0.42 -5.50 -24.03
N THR A 195 0.28 -6.09 -25.21
CA THR A 195 1.40 -6.72 -25.94
C THR A 195 2.40 -5.67 -26.40
N TRP A 196 1.93 -4.60 -27.04
CA TRP A 196 2.76 -3.45 -27.39
C TRP A 196 3.53 -2.90 -26.19
N ARG A 197 2.85 -2.76 -25.05
CA ARG A 197 3.44 -2.22 -23.83
C ARG A 197 4.50 -3.11 -23.19
N ARG A 198 4.46 -4.42 -23.44
CA ARG A 198 5.51 -5.36 -22.99
C ARG A 198 6.75 -5.26 -23.87
N MET A 199 6.57 -5.04 -25.17
CA MET A 199 7.67 -4.87 -26.13
C MET A 199 8.36 -3.51 -25.97
N HIS A 200 7.61 -2.48 -25.56
CA HIS A 200 8.12 -1.13 -25.34
C HIS A 200 8.04 -0.75 -23.84
N PRO A 201 8.98 -1.22 -23.00
CA PRO A 201 9.06 -0.82 -21.59
C PRO A 201 9.58 0.62 -21.48
N GLY A 202 9.16 1.35 -20.43
CA GLY A 202 9.60 2.75 -20.23
C GLY A 202 8.47 3.68 -19.79
N ALA A 203 8.69 4.99 -19.76
CA ALA A 203 7.64 5.94 -19.38
C ALA A 203 6.52 6.00 -20.43
N LEU A 204 5.25 6.08 -20.00
CA LEU A 204 4.09 6.06 -20.90
C LEU A 204 4.15 7.17 -21.97
N ARG A 205 4.68 8.35 -21.63
CA ARG A 205 4.87 9.46 -22.58
C ARG A 205 5.78 9.09 -23.75
N LYS A 206 6.84 8.29 -23.51
CA LYS A 206 7.77 7.86 -24.56
C LYS A 206 7.15 6.79 -25.46
N VAL A 207 6.41 5.86 -24.87
CA VAL A 207 5.74 4.78 -25.62
C VAL A 207 4.57 5.27 -26.46
N LEU A 208 3.89 6.33 -26.01
CA LEU A 208 2.81 6.95 -26.77
C LEU A 208 3.31 7.98 -27.79
N ALA A 209 4.59 8.39 -27.73
CA ALA A 209 5.17 9.29 -28.74
C ALA A 209 5.28 8.60 -30.10
N GLU A 210 5.36 7.26 -30.10
CA GLU A 210 5.29 6.46 -31.32
C GLU A 210 3.84 6.42 -31.84
N PRO A 211 3.60 6.77 -33.13
CA PRO A 211 2.25 6.81 -33.70
C PRO A 211 1.45 5.51 -33.54
N GLU A 212 2.12 4.37 -33.67
CA GLU A 212 1.54 3.04 -33.49
C GLU A 212 1.10 2.80 -32.04
N GLY A 213 1.93 3.19 -31.08
CA GLY A 213 1.61 3.13 -29.65
C GLY A 213 0.41 4.00 -29.28
N TYR A 214 0.32 5.21 -29.83
CA TYR A 214 -0.83 6.09 -29.59
C TYR A 214 -2.13 5.52 -30.17
N ASN A 215 -2.09 5.00 -31.39
CA ASN A 215 -3.26 4.41 -32.04
C ASN A 215 -3.80 3.18 -31.29
N LEU A 216 -2.91 2.33 -30.77
CA LEU A 216 -3.31 1.19 -29.93
C LEU A 216 -3.93 1.63 -28.59
N TYR A 217 -3.36 2.66 -27.98
CA TYR A 217 -3.90 3.26 -26.75
C TYR A 217 -5.27 3.90 -26.97
N LYS A 218 -5.45 4.62 -28.09
CA LYS A 218 -6.69 5.25 -28.51
C LYS A 218 -7.80 4.21 -28.70
N ARG A 219 -7.54 3.17 -29.51
CA ARG A 219 -8.49 2.05 -29.72
C ARG A 219 -8.87 1.35 -28.42
N MET A 220 -7.90 1.16 -27.52
CA MET A 220 -8.16 0.57 -26.20
C MET A 220 -9.08 1.45 -25.34
N LEU A 221 -8.88 2.78 -25.34
CA LEU A 221 -9.75 3.70 -24.60
C LEU A 221 -11.17 3.74 -25.20
N GLU A 222 -11.28 3.88 -26.52
CA GLU A 222 -12.56 3.93 -27.23
C GLU A 222 -13.36 2.62 -27.01
N ALA A 223 -12.70 1.47 -27.07
CA ALA A 223 -13.33 0.17 -26.79
C ALA A 223 -13.76 -0.02 -25.33
N THR A 224 -13.23 0.79 -24.40
CA THR A 224 -13.68 0.81 -22.99
C THR A 224 -14.80 1.83 -22.73
N GLY A 225 -15.28 2.52 -23.77
CA GLY A 225 -16.29 3.57 -23.67
C GLY A 225 -15.73 4.91 -23.19
N LYS A 226 -14.42 5.12 -23.29
CA LYS A 226 -13.75 6.38 -22.91
C LYS A 226 -13.36 7.15 -24.15
N GLN A 227 -13.62 8.46 -24.15
CA GLN A 227 -13.19 9.34 -25.21
C GLN A 227 -11.66 9.50 -25.17
N ALA A 228 -11.01 9.29 -26.31
CA ALA A 228 -9.58 9.47 -26.50
C ALA A 228 -9.32 10.71 -27.36
N ASP A 229 -8.17 11.35 -27.17
CA ASP A 229 -7.83 12.53 -27.95
C ASP A 229 -7.49 12.13 -29.41
N PRO A 230 -7.73 12.99 -30.40
CA PRO A 230 -7.45 12.71 -31.81
C PRO A 230 -6.00 12.29 -32.08
N THR A 231 -5.03 13.00 -31.49
CA THR A 231 -3.59 12.86 -31.76
C THR A 231 -2.77 12.73 -30.47
N TYR A 232 -1.54 12.20 -30.58
CA TYR A 232 -0.61 12.11 -29.45
C TYR A 232 -0.24 13.50 -28.92
N GLU A 233 -0.01 14.48 -29.79
CA GLU A 233 0.32 15.84 -29.34
C GLU A 233 -0.85 16.46 -28.58
N GLU A 234 -2.11 16.27 -29.00
CA GLU A 234 -3.26 16.71 -28.21
C GLU A 234 -3.40 15.95 -26.88
N TRP A 235 -3.12 14.64 -26.87
CA TRP A 235 -3.09 13.87 -25.62
C TRP A 235 -1.97 14.31 -24.69
N LYS A 236 -0.79 14.59 -25.23
CA LYS A 236 0.41 15.03 -24.52
C LYS A 236 0.20 16.43 -23.99
N ASP A 237 -0.34 17.33 -24.80
CA ASP A 237 -0.72 18.67 -24.40
C ASP A 237 -1.82 18.61 -23.36
N ARG A 238 -2.85 17.76 -23.52
CA ARG A 238 -3.83 17.55 -22.46
C ARG A 238 -3.18 16.93 -21.22
N LYS A 239 -2.21 16.01 -21.29
CA LYS A 239 -1.58 15.41 -20.10
C LYS A 239 -0.53 16.28 -19.43
N ALA A 240 0.16 17.12 -20.19
CA ALA A 240 1.12 18.12 -19.74
C ALA A 240 0.40 19.37 -19.22
N ASN A 241 -0.73 19.72 -19.83
CA ASN A 241 -1.52 20.91 -19.55
C ASN A 241 -2.83 20.61 -18.79
N SER A 242 -3.16 19.36 -18.44
CA SER A 242 -4.42 19.02 -17.72
C SER A 242 -4.43 19.45 -16.27
N SER A 243 -3.28 19.79 -15.73
CA SER A 243 -3.21 20.28 -14.36
C SER A 243 -2.20 21.39 -14.27
N TRP A 244 -2.59 22.43 -13.53
CA TRP A 244 -1.70 23.46 -13.04
C TRP A 244 -0.37 22.87 -12.53
N GLN A 245 -0.43 21.73 -11.83
CA GLN A 245 0.75 21.04 -11.28
C GLN A 245 1.70 20.46 -12.32
N ALA A 246 1.21 20.07 -13.50
CA ALA A 246 2.04 19.57 -14.60
C ALA A 246 2.66 20.74 -15.39
N TRP A 247 1.87 21.77 -15.72
CA TRP A 247 2.36 23.04 -16.29
C TRP A 247 3.50 23.63 -15.46
N ARG A 248 3.33 23.62 -14.14
CA ARG A 248 4.29 24.18 -13.18
C ARG A 248 5.61 23.42 -13.08
N ARG A 249 5.64 22.13 -13.47
CA ARG A 249 6.87 21.34 -13.53
C ARG A 249 7.68 21.63 -14.79
N GLU A 250 6.99 21.92 -15.89
CA GLU A 250 7.61 22.19 -17.19
C GLU A 250 8.05 23.66 -17.30
N HIS A 251 7.45 24.56 -16.52
CA HIS A 251 7.82 25.98 -16.44
C HIS A 251 8.29 26.34 -15.00
N PRO A 252 9.53 26.00 -14.63
CA PRO A 252 10.14 26.42 -13.37
C PRO A 252 10.44 27.93 -13.38
N GLY A 253 10.32 28.61 -12.24
CA GLY A 253 10.49 30.08 -12.14
C GLY A 253 9.54 30.71 -11.12
N PRO A 254 9.53 32.04 -10.88
CA PRO A 254 8.60 32.67 -9.94
C PRO A 254 7.13 32.49 -10.34
N LEU A 255 6.21 32.33 -9.37
CA LEU A 255 4.78 32.12 -9.65
C LEU A 255 4.19 33.24 -10.51
N ALA A 256 4.64 34.48 -10.29
CA ALA A 256 4.21 35.65 -11.05
C ALA A 256 4.54 35.54 -12.55
N ARG A 257 5.74 35.06 -12.88
CA ARG A 257 6.19 34.87 -14.27
C ARG A 257 5.51 33.68 -14.97
N VAL A 258 5.02 32.71 -14.20
CA VAL A 258 4.29 31.55 -14.74
C VAL A 258 2.80 31.84 -14.89
N LEU A 259 2.24 32.69 -14.03
CA LEU A 259 0.85 33.14 -14.13
C LEU A 259 0.69 34.31 -15.11
N SER A 260 1.75 35.08 -15.40
CA SER A 260 1.72 36.09 -16.47
C SER A 260 1.59 35.48 -17.86
N ASP A 261 1.90 34.19 -18.02
CA ASP A 261 1.56 33.45 -19.23
C ASP A 261 0.03 33.24 -19.27
N PRO A 262 -0.67 33.69 -20.32
CA PRO A 262 -2.12 33.49 -20.49
C PRO A 262 -2.55 32.03 -20.31
N ARG A 263 -1.72 31.08 -20.78
CA ARG A 263 -1.97 29.64 -20.66
C ARG A 263 -1.80 29.15 -19.23
N GLY A 264 -0.77 29.65 -18.54
CA GLY A 264 -0.53 29.36 -17.12
C GLY A 264 -1.64 29.87 -16.21
N TRP A 265 -2.18 31.06 -16.50
CA TRP A 265 -3.33 31.62 -15.81
C TRP A 265 -4.61 30.79 -16.01
N GLN A 266 -4.93 30.38 -17.24
CA GLN A 266 -6.11 29.56 -17.54
C GLN A 266 -6.12 28.23 -16.76
N LEU A 267 -4.96 27.58 -16.63
CA LEU A 267 -4.83 26.32 -15.89
C LEU A 267 -4.92 26.51 -14.37
N TYR A 268 -4.40 27.63 -13.87
CA TYR A 268 -4.53 27.97 -12.46
C TYR A 268 -5.98 28.37 -12.10
N ARG A 269 -6.63 29.14 -12.97
CA ARG A 269 -8.04 29.54 -12.84
C ARG A 269 -8.97 28.34 -12.83
N SER A 270 -8.79 27.37 -13.73
CA SER A 270 -9.61 26.14 -13.73
C SER A 270 -9.41 25.30 -12.45
N GLU A 271 -8.20 25.28 -11.86
CA GLU A 271 -7.99 24.66 -10.54
C GLU A 271 -8.68 25.43 -9.41
N LEU A 272 -8.74 26.77 -9.50
CA LEU A 272 -9.48 27.62 -8.56
C LEU A 272 -11.00 27.45 -8.71
N GLU A 273 -11.53 27.35 -9.93
CA GLU A 273 -12.96 27.09 -10.22
C GLU A 273 -13.39 25.74 -9.64
N GLN A 274 -12.58 24.68 -9.85
CA GLN A 274 -12.85 23.37 -9.24
C GLN A 274 -12.79 23.42 -7.70
N GLN A 275 -11.95 24.29 -7.11
CA GLN A 275 -11.93 24.50 -5.66
C GLN A 275 -13.17 25.27 -5.18
N GLN A 276 -13.62 26.30 -5.92
CA GLN A 276 -14.84 27.05 -5.61
C GLN A 276 -16.09 26.16 -5.71
N GLN A 277 -16.21 25.34 -6.76
CA GLN A 277 -17.30 24.37 -6.92
C GLN A 277 -17.34 23.37 -5.75
N LYS A 278 -16.17 22.88 -5.30
CA LYS A 278 -16.09 21.97 -4.14
C LYS A 278 -16.40 22.64 -2.81
N ASN A 279 -16.18 23.94 -2.71
CA ASN A 279 -16.40 24.72 -1.49
C ASN A 279 -17.75 25.47 -1.49
N GLY A 280 -18.60 25.26 -2.52
CA GLY A 280 -19.91 25.92 -2.64
C GLY A 280 -19.87 27.44 -2.84
N LEU A 281 -18.71 28.00 -3.19
CA LEU A 281 -18.52 29.45 -3.36
C LEU A 281 -18.99 29.89 -4.75
N LYS A 282 -19.96 30.81 -4.81
CA LYS A 282 -20.41 31.47 -6.06
C LYS A 282 -19.77 32.86 -6.15
N GLY A 283 -18.58 32.93 -6.74
CA GLY A 283 -17.93 34.21 -7.06
C GLY A 283 -17.21 34.10 -8.40
N GLU A 284 -17.35 35.09 -9.26
CA GLU A 284 -16.68 35.12 -10.55
C GLU A 284 -15.17 35.26 -10.38
N LEU A 285 -14.39 34.41 -11.05
CA LEU A 285 -12.93 34.47 -11.06
C LEU A 285 -12.44 35.41 -12.17
N PRO A 286 -11.35 36.16 -11.96
CA PRO A 286 -10.80 37.10 -12.95
C PRO A 286 -10.44 36.45 -14.29
N ALA A 287 -10.68 37.16 -15.39
CA ALA A 287 -10.41 36.73 -16.77
C ALA A 287 -8.90 36.60 -17.02
N SER A 288 -8.11 37.53 -16.50
CA SER A 288 -6.66 37.58 -16.72
C SER A 288 -5.86 37.57 -15.42
N TYR A 289 -4.58 37.25 -15.54
CA TYR A 289 -3.64 37.37 -14.42
C TYR A 289 -3.46 38.82 -13.97
N GLU A 290 -3.58 39.79 -14.89
CA GLU A 290 -3.48 41.22 -14.60
C GLU A 290 -4.67 41.70 -13.75
N GLU A 291 -5.88 41.24 -14.05
CA GLU A 291 -7.06 41.50 -13.20
C GLU A 291 -6.94 40.82 -11.84
N TRP A 292 -6.43 39.58 -11.80
CA TRP A 292 -6.12 38.91 -10.54
C TRP A 292 -5.05 39.65 -9.74
N LEU A 293 -4.06 40.26 -10.42
CA LEU A 293 -3.05 41.14 -9.84
C LEU A 293 -3.58 42.50 -9.37
N GLN A 294 -4.81 42.87 -9.71
CA GLN A 294 -5.47 44.06 -9.20
C GLN A 294 -6.43 43.75 -8.03
N LEU A 295 -6.89 42.50 -7.88
CA LEU A 295 -7.76 42.12 -6.76
C LEU A 295 -7.06 42.30 -5.39
N PRO A 296 -7.75 42.72 -4.33
CA PRO A 296 -7.20 42.73 -2.98
C PRO A 296 -6.62 41.35 -2.59
N GLN A 297 -5.43 41.32 -1.97
CA GLN A 297 -4.69 40.09 -1.66
C GLN A 297 -5.48 39.07 -0.81
N GLN A 298 -6.50 39.54 -0.10
CA GLN A 298 -7.47 38.71 0.64
C GLN A 298 -8.33 37.84 -0.30
N GLN A 299 -8.78 38.34 -1.46
CA GLN A 299 -9.58 37.58 -2.43
C GLN A 299 -8.73 36.57 -3.21
N ARG A 300 -7.44 36.85 -3.42
CA ARG A 300 -6.48 35.94 -4.09
C ARG A 300 -6.12 34.68 -3.30
N THR A 301 -6.34 34.69 -1.98
CA THR A 301 -5.91 33.61 -1.07
C THR A 301 -7.07 32.81 -0.45
N ALA A 302 -8.31 33.22 -0.71
CA ALA A 302 -9.52 32.62 -0.14
C ALA A 302 -9.73 31.15 -0.58
N SER A 303 -9.41 30.80 -1.84
CA SER A 303 -9.70 29.46 -2.40
C SER A 303 -8.92 28.29 -1.77
N LYS A 304 -7.88 28.57 -0.97
CA LYS A 304 -7.02 27.54 -0.36
C LYS A 304 -7.37 27.20 1.09
N LYS A 305 -8.38 27.83 1.69
CA LYS A 305 -8.59 27.82 3.15
C LYS A 305 -9.52 26.72 3.69
N ASP A 306 -10.36 26.10 2.87
CA ASP A 306 -11.38 25.14 3.37
C ASP A 306 -11.03 23.67 3.10
N LYS A 307 -9.98 23.18 3.77
CA LYS A 307 -9.78 21.72 3.97
C LYS A 307 -9.68 21.31 5.44
N LEU A 308 -10.15 22.16 6.34
CA LEU A 308 -10.13 21.91 7.79
C LEU A 308 -11.42 22.43 8.45
N ALA A 309 -12.57 22.08 7.88
CA ALA A 309 -13.86 22.09 8.57
C ALA A 309 -14.73 21.00 7.91
N GLY A 310 -15.57 20.34 8.70
CA GLY A 310 -16.15 19.03 8.40
C GLY A 310 -16.98 18.97 7.12
N SER A 311 -16.91 17.81 6.46
CA SER A 311 -17.96 17.34 5.56
C SER A 311 -18.58 16.13 6.21
N GLY A 312 -19.66 16.38 6.94
CA GLY A 312 -20.71 15.40 7.11
C GLY A 312 -21.74 15.71 6.04
N GLU A 313 -21.92 14.81 5.09
CA GLU A 313 -23.21 14.57 4.49
C GLU A 313 -23.24 13.15 3.91
N SER A 314 -24.36 12.52 4.20
CA SER A 314 -24.81 11.18 3.87
C SER A 314 -24.84 10.91 2.38
N ASP A 315 -24.32 9.75 1.99
CA ASP A 315 -24.81 9.04 0.81
C ASP A 315 -24.97 7.56 1.14
N ALA A 316 -26.23 7.16 1.22
CA ALA A 316 -26.65 5.78 1.29
C ALA A 316 -26.61 5.19 -0.13
N ASN A 317 -25.70 4.25 -0.40
CA ASN A 317 -26.07 3.08 -1.20
C ASN A 317 -25.13 1.89 -1.05
N LYS A 318 -25.77 0.72 -1.10
CA LYS A 318 -25.26 -0.66 -0.98
C LYS A 318 -23.98 -0.92 -1.79
N ASP A 319 -22.98 -1.57 -1.20
CA ASP A 319 -22.74 -3.02 -1.44
C ASP A 319 -21.52 -3.59 -0.68
N LYS A 320 -21.74 -4.83 -0.21
CA LYS A 320 -20.85 -5.99 -0.04
C LYS A 320 -19.35 -5.78 0.20
N GLY A 321 -18.96 -6.20 1.41
CA GLY A 321 -17.78 -7.02 1.74
C GLY A 321 -16.61 -7.07 0.76
N ILE A 322 -15.52 -6.38 1.13
CA ILE A 322 -14.16 -6.90 1.35
C ILE A 322 -13.32 -5.66 1.70
N LYS A 323 -12.92 -5.53 2.97
CA LYS A 323 -11.96 -4.48 3.38
C LYS A 323 -10.58 -4.80 2.78
N PRO A 324 -9.97 -3.95 1.94
CA PRO A 324 -8.55 -4.07 1.67
C PRO A 324 -7.79 -3.63 2.92
N LYS A 325 -6.93 -4.53 3.43
CA LYS A 325 -6.00 -4.26 4.52
C LYS A 325 -5.28 -2.93 4.30
N SER A 326 -5.39 -2.04 5.29
CA SER A 326 -4.54 -0.85 5.37
C SER A 326 -3.09 -1.30 5.39
N LYS A 327 -2.39 -1.15 4.27
CA LYS A 327 -0.93 -1.06 4.29
C LYS A 327 -0.61 0.20 5.06
N SER A 328 0.15 0.05 6.14
CA SER A 328 0.89 1.12 6.78
C SER A 328 1.83 1.76 5.75
N ALA A 329 1.34 2.74 5.00
CA ALA A 329 2.14 3.73 4.31
C ALA A 329 2.21 4.97 5.21
N SER A 330 2.86 4.80 6.36
CA SER A 330 3.37 5.89 7.17
C SER A 330 4.84 6.06 6.80
N SER A 331 5.19 7.27 6.35
CA SER A 331 6.44 7.69 5.71
C SER A 331 6.47 7.49 4.19
N LEU A 332 7.05 8.46 3.49
CA LEU A 332 7.03 8.72 2.03
C LEU A 332 5.74 9.35 1.48
N GLN A 333 5.62 10.67 1.68
CA GLN A 333 5.71 11.66 0.59
C GLN A 333 5.30 13.05 1.12
N LYS A 334 6.20 13.66 1.91
CA LYS A 334 6.25 15.11 2.13
C LYS A 334 7.73 15.50 2.05
N GLY A 335 8.17 15.97 0.89
CA GLY A 335 9.54 16.42 0.64
C GLY A 335 9.99 16.01 -0.76
N LYS A 336 9.78 16.88 -1.76
CA LYS A 336 10.20 16.59 -3.15
C LYS A 336 10.75 17.74 -4.01
N PRO A 337 10.85 19.01 -3.57
CA PRO A 337 11.77 19.94 -4.24
C PRO A 337 13.12 20.07 -3.49
N GLN A 338 13.08 20.08 -2.17
CA GLN A 338 14.27 20.35 -1.35
C GLN A 338 15.25 19.17 -1.31
N THR A 339 14.77 17.93 -1.47
CA THR A 339 15.63 16.74 -1.52
C THR A 339 16.48 16.67 -2.78
N ALA A 340 15.92 16.98 -3.96
CA ALA A 340 16.69 16.95 -5.21
C ALA A 340 17.76 18.05 -5.28
N ALA A 341 17.44 19.26 -4.82
CA ALA A 341 18.42 20.35 -4.75
C ALA A 341 19.50 20.08 -3.69
N MET A 342 19.13 19.45 -2.57
CA MET A 342 20.09 19.00 -1.56
C MET A 342 21.02 17.91 -2.10
N ASP A 343 20.49 16.93 -2.82
CA ASP A 343 21.29 15.86 -3.42
C ASP A 343 22.28 16.41 -4.47
N ALA A 344 21.87 17.39 -5.27
CA ALA A 344 22.74 18.08 -6.22
C ALA A 344 23.88 18.86 -5.54
N TRP A 345 23.56 19.59 -4.46
CA TRP A 345 24.56 20.33 -3.69
C TRP A 345 25.57 19.40 -3.00
N LEU A 346 25.11 18.29 -2.40
CA LEU A 346 25.98 17.30 -1.76
C LEU A 346 26.87 16.58 -2.78
N SER A 347 26.34 16.28 -3.97
CA SER A 347 27.13 15.69 -5.06
C SER A 347 28.21 16.64 -5.53
N TRP A 348 27.89 17.93 -5.71
CA TRP A 348 28.88 18.94 -6.08
C TRP A 348 29.95 19.11 -5.01
N LEU A 349 29.58 19.21 -3.72
CA LEU A 349 30.52 19.27 -2.60
C LEU A 349 31.48 18.09 -2.57
N SER A 350 31.00 16.87 -2.85
CA SER A 350 31.84 15.66 -2.86
C SER A 350 32.87 15.62 -4.00
N ALA A 351 32.70 16.45 -5.03
CA ALA A 351 33.60 16.56 -6.18
C ALA A 351 34.64 17.68 -6.04
N GLN A 352 34.56 18.52 -5.01
CA GLN A 352 35.47 19.64 -4.79
C GLN A 352 36.75 19.22 -4.04
N SER A 353 37.88 19.82 -4.41
CA SER A 353 39.19 19.54 -3.80
C SER A 353 39.45 20.32 -2.50
N SER A 354 38.72 21.42 -2.29
CA SER A 354 38.80 22.25 -1.09
C SER A 354 37.76 21.81 -0.05
N THR A 355 38.14 21.79 1.23
CA THR A 355 37.22 21.59 2.36
C THR A 355 36.75 22.90 3.00
N ASP A 356 37.26 24.04 2.53
CA ASP A 356 36.93 25.37 3.06
C ASP A 356 35.61 25.87 2.44
N LEU A 357 34.53 25.75 3.22
CA LEU A 357 33.17 26.12 2.80
C LEU A 357 33.07 27.61 2.40
N THR A 358 33.86 28.48 3.00
CA THR A 358 33.85 29.92 2.68
C THR A 358 34.38 30.16 1.27
N LYS A 359 35.44 29.46 0.88
CA LYS A 359 35.99 29.53 -0.49
C LYS A 359 35.06 28.87 -1.50
N LEU A 360 34.39 27.78 -1.13
CA LEU A 360 33.43 27.08 -1.99
C LEU A 360 32.14 27.86 -2.23
N LEU A 361 31.68 28.65 -1.25
CA LEU A 361 30.49 29.49 -1.39
C LEU A 361 30.77 30.84 -2.06
N GLN A 362 32.04 31.24 -2.21
CA GLN A 362 32.43 32.38 -3.05
C GLN A 362 32.35 32.05 -4.54
N ASP A 363 32.43 30.77 -4.90
CA ASP A 363 32.17 30.31 -6.26
C ASP A 363 30.68 30.45 -6.61
N SER A 364 30.40 30.99 -7.80
CA SER A 364 29.04 31.23 -8.29
C SER A 364 28.23 29.95 -8.39
N GLU A 365 28.84 28.83 -8.83
CA GLU A 365 28.15 27.55 -8.97
C GLU A 365 27.84 26.95 -7.58
N GLY A 366 28.81 26.97 -6.68
CA GLY A 366 28.64 26.54 -5.28
C GLY A 366 27.55 27.31 -4.54
N TRP A 367 27.50 28.64 -4.72
CA TRP A 367 26.48 29.49 -4.11
C TRP A 367 25.07 29.23 -4.66
N GLU A 368 24.92 29.02 -5.97
CA GLU A 368 23.63 28.72 -6.58
C GLU A 368 23.06 27.38 -6.12
N LEU A 369 23.89 26.35 -6.05
CA LEU A 369 23.50 25.02 -5.55
C LEU A 369 23.14 25.07 -4.06
N TYR A 370 23.94 25.78 -3.26
CA TYR A 370 23.64 26.01 -1.85
C TYR A 370 22.32 26.77 -1.68
N ARG A 371 22.09 27.83 -2.47
CA ARG A 371 20.84 28.58 -2.46
C ARG A 371 19.67 27.70 -2.82
N ALA A 372 19.76 26.87 -3.86
CA ALA A 372 18.69 25.98 -4.27
C ALA A 372 18.35 24.93 -3.19
N ALA A 373 19.37 24.41 -2.50
CA ALA A 373 19.22 23.43 -1.42
C ALA A 373 18.63 24.03 -0.14
N MET A 374 19.09 25.24 0.22
CA MET A 374 18.83 25.85 1.52
C MET A 374 17.72 26.90 1.51
N SER A 375 17.39 27.46 0.34
CA SER A 375 16.30 28.44 0.24
C SER A 375 14.95 27.81 0.53
N LYS A 376 14.17 28.50 1.37
CA LYS A 376 12.77 28.14 1.61
C LYS A 376 11.91 29.02 0.70
N PRO A 377 10.79 28.52 0.16
CA PRO A 377 9.91 29.30 -0.74
C PRO A 377 9.38 30.63 -0.18
N ARG A 378 9.54 30.85 1.13
CA ARG A 378 9.06 32.04 1.87
C ARG A 378 10.19 32.92 2.42
N ARG A 379 11.45 32.49 2.28
CA ARG A 379 12.67 33.21 2.70
C ARG A 379 13.79 32.83 1.72
N PRO A 380 13.81 33.44 0.53
CA PRO A 380 14.91 33.22 -0.42
C PRO A 380 16.20 33.76 0.20
N LEU A 381 17.31 33.06 -0.02
CA LEU A 381 18.63 33.61 0.29
C LEU A 381 19.01 34.61 -0.81
N PRO A 382 19.88 35.60 -0.51
CA PRO A 382 20.30 36.63 -1.46
C PRO A 382 20.89 36.07 -2.76
N GLU A 383 20.86 36.89 -3.82
CA GLU A 383 21.32 36.47 -5.15
C GLU A 383 22.84 36.32 -5.27
N THR A 384 23.59 36.84 -4.31
CA THR A 384 25.04 36.76 -4.26
C THR A 384 25.49 36.33 -2.87
N TYR A 385 26.66 35.67 -2.81
CA TYR A 385 27.26 35.27 -1.53
C TYR A 385 27.59 36.50 -0.65
N GLU A 386 28.01 37.60 -1.28
CA GLU A 386 28.21 38.88 -0.60
C GLU A 386 26.90 39.43 0.01
N GLY A 387 25.79 39.35 -0.73
CA GLY A 387 24.48 39.73 -0.20
C GLY A 387 24.06 38.84 0.98
N PHE A 388 24.43 37.56 0.97
CA PHE A 388 24.22 36.66 2.12
C PHE A 388 25.08 37.03 3.33
N ARG A 389 26.35 37.40 3.13
CA ARG A 389 27.22 37.89 4.20
C ARG A 389 26.66 39.17 4.83
N SER A 390 26.26 40.14 4.02
CA SER A 390 25.64 41.38 4.51
C SER A 390 24.32 41.12 5.26
N LEU A 391 23.54 40.13 4.82
CA LEU A 391 22.34 39.69 5.53
C LEU A 391 22.67 39.05 6.88
N GLU A 392 23.72 38.24 6.95
CA GLU A 392 24.17 37.59 8.18
C GLU A 392 24.70 38.62 9.18
N GLU A 393 25.53 39.56 8.73
CA GLU A 393 26.04 40.69 9.52
C GLU A 393 24.89 41.55 10.07
N ALA A 394 23.95 41.96 9.21
CA ALA A 394 22.78 42.74 9.64
C ALA A 394 21.86 41.95 10.59
N SER A 395 21.74 40.63 10.40
CA SER A 395 20.94 39.76 11.28
C SER A 395 21.60 39.56 12.64
N ASN A 396 22.93 39.51 12.70
CA ASN A 396 23.69 39.39 13.94
C ASN A 396 23.67 40.71 14.71
N ALA A 397 23.88 41.84 14.02
CA ALA A 397 23.79 43.17 14.63
C ALA A 397 22.39 43.45 15.21
N TRP A 398 21.33 43.12 14.47
CA TRP A 398 19.96 43.23 14.97
C TRP A 398 19.66 42.29 16.15
N SER A 399 20.18 41.05 16.12
CA SER A 399 20.02 40.10 17.23
C SER A 399 20.71 40.60 18.50
N ALA A 400 21.95 41.08 18.39
CA ALA A 400 22.70 41.65 19.51
C ALA A 400 21.97 42.85 20.13
N TRP A 401 21.48 43.78 19.29
CA TRP A 401 20.65 44.90 19.75
C TRP A 401 19.39 44.44 20.49
N ARG A 402 18.71 43.39 19.99
CA ARG A 402 17.51 42.80 20.64
C ARG A 402 17.81 42.05 21.93
N GLU A 403 19.03 41.56 22.10
CA GLU A 403 19.50 40.93 23.35
C GLU A 403 19.82 41.98 24.41
N GLU A 404 20.35 43.14 24.02
CA GLU A 404 20.65 44.25 24.93
C GLU A 404 19.41 45.09 25.27
N HIS A 405 18.56 45.35 24.27
CA HIS A 405 17.35 46.17 24.39
C HIS A 405 16.12 45.25 24.37
N HIS A 406 15.67 44.87 25.57
CA HIS A 406 14.47 44.07 25.77
C HIS A 406 13.19 44.89 25.54
N GLY A 407 12.11 44.21 25.15
CA GLY A 407 10.78 44.83 25.00
C GLY A 407 10.06 44.54 23.69
N SER A 408 8.95 45.25 23.48
CA SER A 408 8.13 45.19 22.26
C SER A 408 8.97 45.58 21.04
N LEU A 409 8.54 45.21 19.82
CA LEU A 409 9.27 45.64 18.63
C LEU A 409 9.26 47.17 18.49
N ILE A 410 8.12 47.79 18.79
CA ILE A 410 7.88 49.22 18.64
C ILE A 410 8.79 50.02 19.58
N SER A 411 8.86 49.65 20.86
CA SER A 411 9.73 50.31 21.83
C SER A 411 11.23 50.19 21.46
N VAL A 412 11.64 49.07 20.86
CA VAL A 412 13.03 48.87 20.45
C VAL A 412 13.38 49.60 19.15
N LEU A 413 12.39 49.84 18.29
CA LEU A 413 12.54 50.57 17.02
C LEU A 413 12.40 52.09 17.17
N GLU A 414 11.91 52.57 18.31
CA GLU A 414 11.80 54.00 18.62
C GLU A 414 13.19 54.67 18.73
N SER A 415 14.21 53.91 19.15
CA SER A 415 15.60 54.37 19.11
C SER A 415 16.08 54.54 17.67
N SER A 416 16.76 55.66 17.40
CA SER A 416 17.37 55.93 16.09
C SER A 416 18.37 54.85 15.66
N GLU A 417 19.13 54.27 16.60
CA GLU A 417 20.07 53.17 16.35
C GLU A 417 19.34 51.86 16.06
N GLY A 418 18.30 51.54 16.84
CA GLY A 418 17.46 50.37 16.62
C GLY A 418 16.76 50.41 15.25
N TRP A 419 16.26 51.58 14.85
CA TRP A 419 15.67 51.78 13.52
C TRP A 419 16.68 51.56 12.39
N GLN A 420 17.90 52.09 12.51
CA GLN A 420 18.94 51.91 11.49
C GLN A 420 19.33 50.43 11.32
N LEU A 421 19.49 49.70 12.42
CA LEU A 421 19.79 48.27 12.38
C LEU A 421 18.66 47.44 11.75
N TYR A 422 17.41 47.77 12.07
CA TYR A 422 16.25 47.14 11.46
C TYR A 422 16.11 47.48 9.98
N PHE A 423 16.35 48.73 9.60
CA PHE A 423 16.37 49.19 8.21
C PHE A 423 17.44 48.45 7.39
N ALA A 424 18.66 48.33 7.93
CA ALA A 424 19.74 47.57 7.30
C ALA A 424 19.35 46.08 7.12
N LEU A 425 18.77 45.46 8.14
CA LEU A 425 18.29 44.07 8.06
C LEU A 425 17.19 43.87 7.00
N MET A 426 16.22 44.78 6.93
CA MET A 426 15.11 44.68 5.99
C MET A 426 15.58 44.91 4.55
N ASN A 427 16.47 45.88 4.32
CA ASN A 427 17.09 46.07 3.01
C ASN A 427 17.95 44.87 2.59
N ALA A 428 18.73 44.28 3.50
CA ALA A 428 19.51 43.07 3.20
C ALA A 428 18.62 41.86 2.87
N ARG A 429 17.34 41.87 3.29
CA ARG A 429 16.32 40.88 2.93
C ARG A 429 15.58 41.22 1.62
N GLY A 430 15.90 42.34 0.98
CA GLY A 430 15.18 42.85 -0.19
C GLY A 430 13.79 43.39 0.13
N VAL A 431 13.52 43.76 1.38
CA VAL A 431 12.25 44.36 1.80
C VAL A 431 12.42 45.86 1.93
N TYR A 432 11.74 46.61 1.05
CA TYR A 432 11.74 48.07 1.11
C TYR A 432 10.87 48.55 2.27
N ILE A 433 11.48 49.28 3.20
CA ILE A 433 10.79 50.00 4.28
C ILE A 433 11.17 51.49 4.23
N PRO A 434 10.34 52.41 4.78
CA PRO A 434 10.66 53.83 4.83
C PRO A 434 12.00 54.13 5.53
N ARG A 435 12.59 55.30 5.26
CA ARG A 435 13.89 55.66 5.85
C ARG A 435 13.78 56.08 7.31
N THR A 436 12.60 56.53 7.74
CA THR A 436 12.36 57.00 9.11
C THR A 436 11.33 56.13 9.82
N TYR A 437 11.49 56.00 11.14
CA TYR A 437 10.56 55.27 12.01
C TYR A 437 9.16 55.89 11.99
N THR A 438 9.07 57.22 11.91
CA THR A 438 7.80 57.96 11.87
C THR A 438 6.98 57.68 10.61
N GLU A 439 7.62 57.62 9.44
CA GLU A 439 6.97 57.22 8.19
C GLU A 439 6.52 55.75 8.23
N TRP A 440 7.32 54.87 8.85
CA TRP A 440 6.97 53.47 8.99
C TRP A 440 5.77 53.24 9.91
N LEU A 441 5.65 54.00 11.00
CA LEU A 441 4.50 53.96 11.90
C LEU A 441 3.19 54.36 11.21
N GLN A 442 3.25 55.26 10.24
CA GLN A 442 2.07 55.71 9.50
C GLN A 442 1.56 54.69 8.48
N LEU A 443 2.31 53.62 8.20
CA LEU A 443 1.88 52.57 7.29
C LEU A 443 0.62 51.89 7.83
N PRO A 444 -0.42 51.68 6.99
CA PRO A 444 -1.66 50.99 7.40
C PRO A 444 -1.41 49.62 8.05
N GLU A 445 -0.34 48.94 7.63
CA GLU A 445 0.07 47.63 8.15
C GLU A 445 0.56 47.67 9.60
N GLN A 446 1.01 48.83 10.10
CA GLN A 446 1.52 48.99 11.47
C GLN A 446 0.46 49.47 12.47
N ARG A 447 -0.71 49.94 11.99
CA ARG A 447 -1.79 50.47 12.85
C ARG A 447 -2.19 49.53 13.99
N VAL A 448 -2.28 48.24 13.71
CA VAL A 448 -2.63 47.21 14.71
C VAL A 448 -1.52 47.06 15.76
N ALA A 449 -0.27 47.06 15.32
CA ALA A 449 0.86 46.92 16.22
C ALA A 449 1.00 48.14 17.14
N VAL A 450 0.78 49.35 16.60
CA VAL A 450 0.78 50.61 17.37
C VAL A 450 -0.35 50.61 18.40
N ALA A 451 -1.58 50.34 17.98
CA ALA A 451 -2.71 50.26 18.91
C ALA A 451 -2.52 49.17 19.98
N ALA A 452 -1.91 48.03 19.62
CA ALA A 452 -1.56 46.98 20.57
C ALA A 452 -0.49 47.44 21.57
N ALA A 453 0.51 48.20 21.13
CA ALA A 453 1.57 48.71 21.99
C ALA A 453 1.05 49.76 22.97
N GLU A 454 0.25 50.71 22.49
CA GLU A 454 -0.40 51.73 23.34
C GLU A 454 -1.30 51.06 24.39
N TRP A 455 -2.13 50.09 23.98
CA TRP A 455 -2.96 49.32 24.88
C TRP A 455 -2.13 48.55 25.93
N VAL A 456 -1.10 47.80 25.51
CA VAL A 456 -0.28 47.00 26.43
C VAL A 456 0.47 47.90 27.41
N GLN A 457 1.06 49.00 26.94
CA GLN A 457 1.75 49.96 27.82
C GLN A 457 0.80 50.57 28.85
N TRP A 458 -0.40 50.98 28.42
CA TRP A 458 -1.41 51.49 29.34
C TRP A 458 -1.85 50.41 30.35
N ARG A 459 -2.08 49.18 29.88
CA ARG A 459 -2.52 48.06 30.72
C ARG A 459 -1.47 47.64 31.75
N GLU A 460 -0.19 47.64 31.38
CA GLU A 460 0.93 47.30 32.26
C GLU A 460 1.07 48.31 33.42
N ARG A 461 0.83 49.60 33.17
CA ARG A 461 0.81 50.64 34.24
C ARG A 461 -0.32 50.44 35.25
N HIS A 462 -1.38 49.71 34.88
CA HIS A 462 -2.56 49.44 35.71
C HIS A 462 -2.70 47.94 36.05
N ALA A 463 -1.60 47.17 36.02
CA ALA A 463 -1.59 45.71 36.11
C ALA A 463 -2.37 45.13 37.31
N GLU A 464 -2.38 45.85 38.44
CA GLU A 464 -2.98 45.40 39.71
C GLU A 464 -4.51 45.44 39.75
N GLN A 465 -5.15 46.20 38.85
CA GLN A 465 -6.61 46.36 38.86
C GLN A 465 -7.33 45.41 37.86
N PRO A 466 -8.54 44.93 38.18
CA PRO A 466 -9.34 44.09 37.28
C PRO A 466 -9.71 44.82 35.99
N LEU A 467 -9.62 44.12 34.85
CA LEU A 467 -9.82 44.70 33.53
C LEU A 467 -11.19 45.34 33.34
N LEU A 468 -12.27 44.63 33.71
CA LEU A 468 -13.64 45.13 33.55
C LEU A 468 -13.91 46.35 34.43
N GLN A 469 -13.30 46.41 35.61
CA GLN A 469 -13.44 47.56 36.51
C GLN A 469 -12.72 48.80 35.95
N LEU A 470 -11.51 48.63 35.40
CA LEU A 470 -10.77 49.69 34.74
C LEU A 470 -11.50 50.24 33.52
N LEU A 471 -11.98 49.36 32.63
CA LEU A 471 -12.67 49.77 31.40
C LEU A 471 -14.01 50.45 31.67
N GLY A 472 -14.65 50.17 32.82
CA GLY A 472 -15.88 50.84 33.26
C GLY A 472 -15.67 52.18 33.97
N THR A 473 -14.45 52.50 34.40
CA THR A 473 -14.13 53.70 35.20
C THR A 473 -13.23 54.69 34.46
N GLU A 474 -12.33 54.22 33.60
CA GLU A 474 -11.40 55.05 32.84
C GLU A 474 -11.74 55.07 31.35
N GLU A 475 -12.23 56.22 30.88
CA GLU A 475 -12.58 56.41 29.46
C GLU A 475 -11.37 56.26 28.53
N GLU A 476 -10.17 56.62 28.99
CA GLU A 476 -8.93 56.46 28.23
C GLU A 476 -8.63 54.99 27.96
N GLY A 477 -8.78 54.13 28.98
CA GLY A 477 -8.62 52.68 28.86
C GLY A 477 -9.60 52.05 27.88
N TRP A 478 -10.88 52.43 27.97
CA TRP A 478 -11.90 51.98 27.02
C TRP A 478 -11.60 52.42 25.59
N LYS A 479 -11.15 53.66 25.40
CA LYS A 479 -10.78 54.20 24.08
C LYS A 479 -9.59 53.45 23.47
N LEU A 480 -8.55 53.18 24.25
CA LEU A 480 -7.36 52.45 23.79
C LEU A 480 -7.69 50.98 23.47
N PHE A 481 -8.45 50.32 24.34
CA PHE A 481 -8.94 48.95 24.12
C PHE A 481 -9.79 48.86 22.85
N ARG A 482 -10.74 49.78 22.67
CA ARG A 482 -11.58 49.84 21.47
C ARG A 482 -10.75 50.06 20.21
N THR A 483 -9.82 51.02 20.24
CA THR A 483 -8.93 51.32 19.10
C THR A 483 -8.11 50.09 18.71
N PHE A 484 -7.63 49.31 19.69
CA PHE A 484 -6.93 48.06 19.44
C PHE A 484 -7.82 46.99 18.80
N ILE A 485 -9.03 46.76 19.34
CA ILE A 485 -9.95 45.74 18.82
C ILE A 485 -10.51 46.12 17.44
N GLU A 486 -10.78 47.40 17.20
CA GLU A 486 -11.16 47.93 15.89
C GLU A 486 -10.03 47.81 14.87
N ALA A 487 -8.78 48.05 15.28
CA ALA A 487 -7.61 47.82 14.43
C ALA A 487 -7.46 46.33 14.03
N LEU A 488 -7.92 45.40 14.87
CA LEU A 488 -7.99 43.97 14.54
C LEU A 488 -9.15 43.62 13.59
N GLY A 489 -10.00 44.58 13.24
CA GLY A 489 -11.11 44.44 12.30
C GLY A 489 -12.42 44.04 12.96
N THR A 490 -12.57 44.20 14.28
CA THR A 490 -13.83 43.96 14.99
C THR A 490 -14.37 45.25 15.57
N SER A 491 -15.58 45.66 15.19
CA SER A 491 -16.25 46.82 15.76
C SER A 491 -16.76 46.52 17.16
N LEU A 492 -16.45 47.38 18.13
CA LEU A 492 -17.06 47.34 19.47
C LEU A 492 -18.12 48.44 19.63
N PRO A 493 -19.08 48.28 20.55
CA PRO A 493 -20.01 49.34 20.93
C PRO A 493 -19.32 50.63 21.37
N ALA A 494 -20.07 51.73 21.35
CA ALA A 494 -19.52 53.04 21.71
C ALA A 494 -19.19 53.13 23.22
N SER A 495 -20.00 52.50 24.07
CA SER A 495 -19.85 52.51 25.51
C SER A 495 -19.46 51.14 26.07
N PHE A 496 -18.68 51.12 27.16
CA PHE A 496 -18.31 49.89 27.86
C PHE A 496 -19.54 49.11 28.36
N LYS A 497 -20.57 49.82 28.85
CA LYS A 497 -21.81 49.22 29.40
C LYS A 497 -22.61 48.40 28.37
N GLU A 498 -22.53 48.78 27.09
CA GLU A 498 -23.15 48.02 26.00
C GLU A 498 -22.35 46.78 25.62
N TRP A 499 -21.04 46.78 25.89
CA TRP A 499 -20.14 45.69 25.53
C TRP A 499 -19.98 44.63 26.64
N GLU A 500 -20.02 45.05 27.90
CA GLU A 500 -19.79 44.20 29.07
C GLU A 500 -20.59 42.87 29.07
N PRO A 501 -21.89 42.84 28.73
CA PRO A 501 -22.67 41.60 28.70
C PRO A 501 -22.15 40.57 27.69
N ASP A 502 -21.54 41.03 26.59
CA ASP A 502 -21.10 40.21 25.47
C ASP A 502 -19.56 40.05 25.42
N ALA A 503 -18.85 40.48 26.47
CA ALA A 503 -17.39 40.59 26.47
C ALA A 503 -16.67 39.27 26.12
N ALA A 504 -17.13 38.15 26.67
CA ALA A 504 -16.53 36.84 26.47
C ALA A 504 -16.71 36.31 25.02
N ASP A 505 -17.91 36.49 24.46
CA ASP A 505 -18.23 36.07 23.10
C ASP A 505 -17.57 36.99 22.06
N SER A 506 -17.62 38.30 22.31
CA SER A 506 -16.94 39.32 21.51
C SER A 506 -15.45 39.04 21.39
N LEU A 507 -14.75 38.81 22.51
CA LEU A 507 -13.31 38.50 22.48
C LEU A 507 -12.99 37.13 21.85
N SER A 508 -13.89 36.16 21.98
CA SER A 508 -13.74 34.86 21.30
C SER A 508 -13.83 35.03 19.78
N HIS A 509 -14.74 35.87 19.30
CA HIS A 509 -14.83 36.26 17.89
C HIS A 509 -13.59 37.02 17.41
N VAL A 510 -13.09 37.98 18.21
CA VAL A 510 -11.83 38.70 17.92
C VAL A 510 -10.66 37.71 17.82
N GLN A 511 -10.56 36.74 18.72
CA GLN A 511 -9.50 35.73 18.69
C GLN A 511 -9.59 34.85 17.43
N ALA A 512 -10.80 34.46 17.01
CA ALA A 512 -11.02 33.71 15.79
C ALA A 512 -10.66 34.53 14.54
N ALA A 513 -11.08 35.79 14.49
CA ALA A 513 -10.77 36.74 13.42
C ALA A 513 -9.25 36.98 13.31
N TRP A 514 -8.57 37.22 14.44
CA TRP A 514 -7.12 37.39 14.50
C TRP A 514 -6.34 36.14 14.07
N ARG A 515 -6.77 34.93 14.49
CA ARG A 515 -6.19 33.67 14.00
C ARG A 515 -6.35 33.50 12.49
N SER A 516 -7.40 34.08 11.91
CA SER A 516 -7.70 33.99 10.49
C SER A 516 -6.88 34.99 9.64
N SER A 517 -6.56 36.19 10.15
CA SER A 517 -5.68 37.21 9.54
C SER A 517 -4.18 36.92 9.75
N SER A 518 -3.91 36.10 10.77
CA SER A 518 -2.74 35.34 11.22
C SER A 518 -1.61 34.88 10.28
N ARG A 519 -1.71 35.03 8.96
CA ARG A 519 -0.83 34.27 8.05
C ARG A 519 0.33 35.01 7.37
N TRP A 520 0.43 36.34 7.42
CA TRP A 520 1.33 37.02 6.47
C TRP A 520 2.45 37.99 6.93
N THR A 521 2.50 38.51 8.16
CA THR A 521 3.62 39.35 8.60
C THR A 521 3.84 39.23 10.12
N ALA A 522 5.09 39.27 10.60
CA ALA A 522 5.41 39.43 12.02
C ALA A 522 5.66 40.93 12.26
N PRO A 523 5.07 41.52 13.31
CA PRO A 523 5.30 41.18 14.71
C PRO A 523 3.99 40.99 15.52
N ARG A 524 3.39 39.80 15.43
CA ARG A 524 2.08 39.50 16.04
C ARG A 524 2.11 38.99 17.48
N ARG A 525 3.28 39.04 18.12
CA ARG A 525 3.45 38.51 19.49
C ARG A 525 2.78 39.42 20.52
N LEU A 526 2.91 40.73 20.37
CA LEU A 526 2.30 41.72 21.25
C LEU A 526 0.77 41.72 21.15
N GLU A 527 0.23 41.70 19.92
CA GLU A 527 -1.21 41.52 19.67
C GLU A 527 -1.75 40.23 20.29
N GLY A 528 -1.03 39.12 20.09
CA GLY A 528 -1.43 37.82 20.62
C GLY A 528 -1.34 37.75 22.15
N PHE A 529 -0.44 38.49 22.77
CA PHE A 529 -0.40 38.70 24.22
C PHE A 529 -1.62 39.50 24.67
N ALA A 530 -1.86 40.68 24.09
CA ALA A 530 -2.95 41.58 24.44
C ALA A 530 -4.33 40.90 24.37
N ILE A 531 -4.62 40.17 23.29
CA ILE A 531 -5.90 39.43 23.13
C ILE A 531 -6.04 38.33 24.19
N ARG A 532 -4.97 37.58 24.45
CA ARG A 532 -5.01 36.47 25.43
C ARG A 532 -5.11 36.98 26.86
N GLN A 533 -4.44 38.08 27.16
CA GLN A 533 -4.54 38.75 28.45
C GLN A 533 -5.98 39.24 28.70
N ALA A 534 -6.60 39.87 27.69
CA ALA A 534 -7.99 40.31 27.79
C ALA A 534 -8.97 39.14 27.99
N ILE A 535 -8.86 38.07 27.21
CA ILE A 535 -9.70 36.86 27.34
C ILE A 535 -9.53 36.22 28.71
N ALA A 536 -8.29 36.04 29.16
CA ALA A 536 -8.02 35.42 30.45
C ALA A 536 -8.66 36.25 31.58
N GLN A 537 -8.53 37.57 31.53
CA GLN A 537 -9.08 38.47 32.55
C GLN A 537 -10.62 38.50 32.54
N VAL A 538 -11.26 38.46 31.37
CA VAL A 538 -12.73 38.34 31.27
C VAL A 538 -13.22 36.97 31.77
N ASN A 539 -12.46 35.91 31.53
CA ASN A 539 -12.80 34.55 31.97
C ASN A 539 -12.37 34.25 33.42
N GLY A 540 -11.70 35.17 34.13
CA GLY A 540 -11.15 34.95 35.46
C GLY A 540 -9.97 33.96 35.52
N GLU A 541 -9.27 33.75 34.41
CA GLU A 541 -8.10 32.88 34.30
C GLU A 541 -6.79 33.61 34.68
N THR A 542 -5.82 32.86 35.22
CA THR A 542 -4.48 33.40 35.51
C THR A 542 -3.66 33.55 34.23
N PHE A 543 -3.04 34.72 34.05
CA PHE A 543 -2.22 35.04 32.88
C PHE A 543 -1.09 36.01 33.26
N PRO A 544 0.10 35.97 32.62
CA PRO A 544 1.18 36.90 32.90
C PRO A 544 0.74 38.36 32.83
N ALA A 545 1.18 39.17 33.79
CA ALA A 545 0.73 40.56 33.93
C ALA A 545 1.43 41.49 32.92
N THR A 546 2.68 41.17 32.56
CA THR A 546 3.49 41.95 31.62
C THR A 546 3.85 41.13 30.38
N TYR A 547 4.08 41.84 29.27
CA TYR A 547 4.52 41.24 28.02
C TYR A 547 5.89 40.56 28.17
N GLU A 548 6.78 41.10 29.01
CA GLU A 548 8.07 40.49 29.30
C GLU A 548 7.96 39.17 30.06
N GLU A 549 7.13 39.12 31.10
CA GLU A 549 6.85 37.89 31.84
C GLU A 549 6.29 36.82 30.89
N TRP A 550 5.40 37.22 29.99
CA TRP A 550 4.85 36.34 28.97
C TRP A 550 5.91 35.81 28.00
N LEU A 551 6.86 36.63 27.56
CA LEU A 551 7.97 36.19 26.71
C LEU A 551 8.92 35.21 27.42
N ARG A 552 9.15 35.41 28.72
CA ARG A 552 9.99 34.52 29.55
C ARG A 552 9.26 33.23 29.96
N THR A 553 7.92 33.23 29.95
CA THR A 553 7.11 32.08 30.35
C THR A 553 7.19 30.96 29.30
N PRO A 554 7.61 29.73 29.68
CA PRO A 554 7.66 28.61 28.74
C PRO A 554 6.32 28.37 28.05
N SER A 555 6.34 28.07 26.74
CA SER A 555 5.14 27.78 25.94
C SER A 555 4.28 26.61 26.46
N SER A 556 4.82 25.81 27.39
CA SER A 556 4.11 24.75 28.13
C SER A 556 3.24 25.27 29.27
N ARG A 557 3.63 26.38 29.91
CA ARG A 557 2.85 27.07 30.95
C ARG A 557 1.81 28.03 30.36
N LEU A 558 2.08 28.65 29.21
CA LEU A 558 1.13 29.54 28.50
C LEU A 558 -0.06 28.81 27.84
N ARG A 559 -0.08 27.48 27.84
CA ARG A 559 -1.18 26.64 27.34
C ARG A 559 -1.90 25.90 28.47
N SER A 560 -1.71 26.31 29.72
CA SER A 560 -2.26 25.59 30.87
C SER A 560 -3.70 25.97 31.22
N SER A 561 -4.33 26.93 30.53
CA SER A 561 -5.80 26.96 30.44
C SER A 561 -6.24 26.14 29.24
N GLN A 562 -6.47 24.85 29.47
CA GLN A 562 -7.51 24.05 28.83
C GLN A 562 -7.32 22.61 29.30
N THR A 563 -8.31 22.13 30.04
CA THR A 563 -8.71 20.73 30.30
C THR A 563 -7.71 19.65 29.85
N PRO A 564 -7.33 18.70 30.73
CA PRO A 564 -6.34 17.68 30.41
C PRO A 564 -6.74 16.94 29.12
N SER A 565 -6.03 17.17 28.01
CA SER A 565 -6.36 16.49 26.76
C SER A 565 -5.90 15.03 26.83
N TRP A 566 -6.68 14.10 26.28
CA TRP A 566 -6.31 12.67 26.21
C TRP A 566 -4.87 12.45 25.68
N LYS A 567 -4.43 13.28 24.72
CA LYS A 567 -3.07 13.21 24.16
C LYS A 567 -1.99 13.61 25.16
N LEU A 568 -2.26 14.58 26.03
CA LEU A 568 -1.34 15.00 27.09
C LEU A 568 -1.32 13.98 28.23
N TRP A 569 -2.49 13.47 28.62
CA TRP A 569 -2.63 12.38 29.59
C TRP A 569 -1.82 11.15 29.17
N ARG A 570 -1.98 10.66 27.93
CA ARG A 570 -1.23 9.49 27.43
C ARG A 570 0.28 9.69 27.33
N ARG A 571 0.76 10.94 27.27
CA ARG A 571 2.19 11.24 27.29
C ARG A 571 2.76 11.16 28.70
N ARG A 572 1.98 11.55 29.72
CA ARG A 572 2.37 11.49 31.14
C ARG A 572 2.23 10.09 31.74
N HIS A 573 1.28 9.31 31.22
CA HIS A 573 1.03 7.93 31.65
C HIS A 573 1.33 6.96 30.50
N PRO A 574 2.61 6.60 30.28
CA PRO A 574 3.00 5.61 29.30
C PRO A 574 2.64 4.20 29.80
N GLY A 575 2.02 3.40 28.94
CA GLY A 575 1.70 2.02 29.28
C GLY A 575 0.62 1.41 28.40
N PRO A 576 0.26 0.14 28.66
CA PRO A 576 -0.92 -0.51 28.12
C PRO A 576 -2.16 0.36 28.35
N LEU A 577 -3.02 0.46 27.34
CA LEU A 577 -4.21 1.31 27.41
C LEU A 577 -5.12 0.92 28.59
N ALA A 578 -5.24 -0.38 28.90
CA ALA A 578 -6.03 -0.85 30.03
C ALA A 578 -5.55 -0.30 31.37
N GLU A 579 -4.23 -0.30 31.62
CA GLU A 579 -3.67 0.22 32.87
C GLU A 579 -3.85 1.73 32.99
N VAL A 580 -3.70 2.46 31.89
CA VAL A 580 -3.88 3.92 31.86
C VAL A 580 -5.35 4.33 32.05
N LEU A 581 -6.28 3.44 31.68
CA LEU A 581 -7.73 3.66 31.78
C LEU A 581 -8.34 3.15 33.09
N LYS A 582 -7.59 2.44 33.95
CA LYS A 582 -8.01 2.17 35.33
C LYS A 582 -8.15 3.44 36.15
N ASP A 583 -7.38 4.46 35.80
CA ASP A 583 -7.49 5.77 36.40
C ASP A 583 -8.78 6.47 35.91
N GLN A 584 -9.58 6.95 36.86
CA GLN A 584 -10.88 7.58 36.57
C GLN A 584 -10.75 8.85 35.70
N GLU A 585 -9.69 9.63 35.90
CA GLU A 585 -9.41 10.81 35.09
C GLU A 585 -9.02 10.40 33.67
N GLY A 586 -8.17 9.37 33.54
CA GLY A 586 -7.81 8.76 32.26
C GLY A 586 -9.01 8.20 31.49
N TRP A 587 -9.91 7.51 32.19
CA TRP A 587 -11.15 6.97 31.64
C TRP A 587 -12.06 8.06 31.08
N ASN A 588 -12.32 9.10 31.86
CA ASN A 588 -13.18 10.22 31.47
C ASN A 588 -12.63 10.94 30.23
N LEU A 589 -11.31 11.14 30.14
CA LEU A 589 -10.66 11.75 28.98
C LEU A 589 -10.71 10.88 27.73
N TYR A 590 -10.66 9.56 27.90
CA TYR A 590 -10.79 8.60 26.82
C TYR A 590 -12.22 8.54 26.28
N VAL A 591 -13.22 8.48 27.16
CA VAL A 591 -14.65 8.55 26.83
C VAL A 591 -14.95 9.84 26.05
N ARG A 592 -14.50 10.99 26.56
CA ARG A 592 -14.67 12.29 25.89
C ARG A 592 -14.03 12.30 24.49
N LYS A 593 -12.88 11.65 24.34
CA LYS A 593 -12.19 11.48 23.05
C LYS A 593 -12.95 10.55 22.09
N LEU A 594 -13.65 9.52 22.58
CA LEU A 594 -14.51 8.66 21.75
C LEU A 594 -15.79 9.39 21.31
N GLN A 595 -16.42 10.14 22.22
CA GLN A 595 -17.59 10.98 21.94
C GLN A 595 -17.30 12.01 20.83
N LEU A 596 -16.21 12.76 20.96
CA LEU A 596 -15.76 13.72 19.95
C LEU A 596 -15.38 13.08 18.61
N GLY A 597 -15.05 11.78 18.63
CA GLY A 597 -14.69 11.00 17.44
C GLY A 597 -15.85 10.25 16.79
N GLY A 598 -17.09 10.39 17.29
CA GLY A 598 -18.28 9.69 16.78
C GLY A 598 -18.21 8.16 16.92
N SER A 599 -17.35 7.65 17.81
CA SER A 599 -17.22 6.21 18.08
C SER A 599 -18.19 5.78 19.19
N PRO A 600 -18.71 4.54 19.15
CA PRO A 600 -19.55 4.03 20.24
C PRO A 600 -18.77 4.08 21.56
N VAL A 601 -19.40 4.66 22.56
CA VAL A 601 -18.82 4.91 23.89
C VAL A 601 -19.25 3.75 24.81
N PRO A 602 -18.31 3.01 25.40
CA PRO A 602 -18.63 1.99 26.41
C PRO A 602 -19.28 2.65 27.64
N LEU A 603 -20.25 1.98 28.27
CA LEU A 603 -20.94 2.49 29.47
C LEU A 603 -20.05 2.43 30.71
N SER A 604 -19.09 1.50 30.75
CA SER A 604 -18.12 1.37 31.85
C SER A 604 -16.75 0.87 31.40
N TYR A 605 -15.75 1.01 32.28
CA TYR A 605 -14.42 0.43 32.08
C TYR A 605 -14.47 -1.10 31.97
N ASP A 606 -15.32 -1.74 32.77
CA ASP A 606 -15.48 -3.20 32.77
C ASP A 606 -16.09 -3.70 31.45
N GLU A 607 -17.12 -3.02 30.94
CA GLU A 607 -17.68 -3.33 29.62
C GLU A 607 -16.64 -3.12 28.50
N TRP A 608 -15.81 -2.07 28.61
CA TRP A 608 -14.73 -1.84 27.65
C TRP A 608 -13.64 -2.91 27.71
N MET A 609 -13.30 -3.40 28.91
CA MET A 609 -12.38 -4.52 29.10
C MET A 609 -12.93 -5.80 28.46
N GLU A 610 -14.24 -6.01 28.52
CA GLU A 610 -14.91 -7.16 27.93
C GLU A 610 -15.19 -7.03 26.43
N SER A 611 -15.01 -5.83 25.86
CA SER A 611 -15.34 -5.58 24.46
C SER A 611 -14.58 -6.51 23.48
N PRO A 612 -15.24 -7.06 22.44
CA PRO A 612 -14.60 -7.93 21.46
C PRO A 612 -13.40 -7.27 20.76
N GLN A 613 -13.48 -5.96 20.49
CA GLN A 613 -12.38 -5.19 19.91
C GLN A 613 -11.16 -5.15 20.85
N ARG A 614 -11.36 -5.03 22.16
CA ARG A 614 -10.26 -5.02 23.13
C ARG A 614 -9.64 -6.41 23.28
N ARG A 615 -10.46 -7.47 23.42
CA ARG A 615 -9.99 -8.86 23.44
C ARG A 615 -9.16 -9.20 22.20
N CYS A 616 -9.61 -8.74 21.02
CA CYS A 616 -8.87 -8.87 19.76
C CYS A 616 -7.52 -8.15 19.78
N GLN A 617 -7.49 -6.90 20.25
CA GLN A 617 -6.24 -6.12 20.35
C GLN A 617 -5.24 -6.73 21.33
N GLU A 618 -5.73 -7.18 22.49
CA GLU A 618 -4.90 -7.81 23.52
C GLU A 618 -4.31 -9.14 23.05
N ALA A 619 -5.16 -10.02 22.50
CA ALA A 619 -4.69 -11.29 21.96
C ALA A 619 -3.71 -11.08 20.80
N THR A 620 -3.94 -10.07 19.94
CA THR A 620 -3.00 -9.69 18.87
C THR A 620 -1.67 -9.18 19.42
N MET A 621 -1.69 -8.35 20.46
CA MET A 621 -0.49 -7.81 21.10
C MET A 621 0.31 -8.91 21.79
N ASN A 622 -0.35 -9.77 22.56
CA ASN A 622 0.29 -10.86 23.29
C ASN A 622 0.92 -11.86 22.31
N TRP A 623 0.22 -12.21 21.22
CA TRP A 623 0.79 -13.01 20.14
C TRP A 623 2.00 -12.31 19.47
N ALA A 624 1.92 -11.00 19.22
CA ALA A 624 3.02 -10.26 18.60
C ALA A 624 4.26 -10.19 19.51
N LEU A 625 4.08 -10.00 20.82
CA LEU A 625 5.15 -10.01 21.80
C LEU A 625 5.81 -11.39 21.90
N TRP A 626 5.00 -12.45 21.95
CA TRP A 626 5.49 -13.82 21.90
C TRP A 626 6.31 -14.08 20.65
N ARG A 627 5.78 -13.69 19.47
CA ARG A 627 6.47 -13.93 18.20
C ARG A 627 7.74 -13.11 18.03
N ARG A 628 7.90 -11.99 18.73
CA ARG A 628 9.17 -11.23 18.76
C ARG A 628 10.27 -11.98 19.50
N LYS A 629 9.92 -12.62 20.62
CA LYS A 629 10.84 -13.42 21.44
C LYS A 629 11.16 -14.76 20.78
N ASN A 630 10.14 -15.43 20.24
CA ASN A 630 10.27 -16.75 19.63
C ASN A 630 10.37 -16.64 18.10
N ARG A 631 11.60 -16.67 17.58
CA ARG A 631 11.88 -16.59 16.13
C ARG A 631 11.94 -17.97 15.49
N GLY A 632 11.27 -18.13 14.34
CA GLY A 632 11.31 -19.35 13.55
C GLY A 632 10.13 -19.50 12.60
N PRO A 633 10.08 -20.59 11.82
CA PRO A 633 8.89 -21.02 11.09
C PRO A 633 7.67 -21.06 12.02
N MET A 634 6.51 -20.63 11.52
CA MET A 634 5.29 -20.60 12.32
C MET A 634 4.92 -21.96 12.92
N VAL A 635 5.17 -23.06 12.21
CA VAL A 635 4.85 -24.42 12.69
C VAL A 635 5.65 -24.76 13.94
N GLU A 636 6.94 -24.44 13.97
CA GLU A 636 7.82 -24.72 15.11
C GLU A 636 7.51 -23.79 16.29
N VAL A 637 7.19 -22.51 16.02
CA VAL A 637 6.80 -21.56 17.07
C VAL A 637 5.46 -21.93 17.72
N LEU A 638 4.59 -22.62 16.98
CA LEU A 638 3.27 -23.05 17.45
C LEU A 638 3.26 -24.45 18.04
N GLN A 639 4.35 -25.21 17.91
CA GLN A 639 4.53 -26.48 18.62
C GLN A 639 4.64 -26.27 20.13
N ASP A 640 5.11 -25.09 20.55
CA ASP A 640 5.06 -24.66 21.93
C ASP A 640 3.59 -24.48 22.39
N PRO A 641 3.14 -25.15 23.47
CA PRO A 641 1.78 -25.02 23.99
C PRO A 641 1.38 -23.57 24.32
N GLU A 642 2.30 -22.75 24.81
CA GLU A 642 2.05 -21.33 25.10
C GLU A 642 1.89 -20.52 23.80
N GLY A 643 2.72 -20.82 22.80
CA GLY A 643 2.62 -20.24 21.47
C GLY A 643 1.30 -20.57 20.79
N TRP A 644 0.87 -21.83 20.87
CA TRP A 644 -0.42 -22.27 20.34
C TRP A 644 -1.58 -21.55 21.02
N LYS A 645 -1.60 -21.49 22.36
CA LYS A 645 -2.64 -20.82 23.14
C LYS A 645 -2.80 -19.34 22.77
N LEU A 646 -1.69 -18.62 22.61
CA LEU A 646 -1.72 -17.21 22.22
C LEU A 646 -2.19 -17.01 20.77
N TYR A 647 -1.81 -17.92 19.88
CA TYR A 647 -2.21 -17.87 18.48
C TYR A 647 -3.68 -18.23 18.28
N SER A 648 -4.17 -19.26 18.97
CA SER A 648 -5.58 -19.67 18.95
C SER A 648 -6.47 -18.58 19.51
N ALA A 649 -6.12 -18.00 20.66
CA ALA A 649 -6.83 -16.87 21.25
C ALA A 649 -6.86 -15.64 20.32
N MET A 650 -5.75 -15.30 19.67
CA MET A 650 -5.71 -14.20 18.69
C MET A 650 -6.61 -14.47 17.49
N LYS A 651 -6.66 -15.72 17.04
CA LYS A 651 -7.48 -16.13 15.90
C LYS A 651 -8.95 -16.15 16.24
N GLU A 652 -9.32 -16.76 17.36
CA GLU A 652 -10.67 -16.73 17.89
C GLU A 652 -11.18 -15.30 18.06
N ALA A 653 -10.37 -14.41 18.64
CA ALA A 653 -10.74 -13.00 18.79
C ALA A 653 -10.80 -12.21 17.47
N THR A 654 -10.18 -12.69 16.38
CA THR A 654 -10.19 -12.01 15.07
C THR A 654 -11.25 -12.56 14.11
N SER A 655 -11.46 -13.87 14.09
CA SER A 655 -12.41 -14.55 13.19
C SER A 655 -13.70 -15.00 13.86
N GLY A 656 -13.81 -14.92 15.19
CA GLY A 656 -14.98 -15.36 15.96
C GLY A 656 -15.18 -16.87 15.99
N ALA A 657 -14.21 -17.65 15.50
CA ALA A 657 -14.26 -19.10 15.44
C ALA A 657 -13.05 -19.68 16.20
N PRO A 658 -13.28 -20.63 17.13
CA PRO A 658 -12.19 -21.33 17.79
C PRO A 658 -11.41 -22.15 16.75
N LEU A 659 -10.10 -22.22 16.93
CA LEU A 659 -9.25 -23.09 16.10
C LEU A 659 -9.25 -24.51 16.68
N GLU A 660 -9.31 -25.49 15.78
CA GLU A 660 -8.99 -26.91 16.03
C GLU A 660 -7.62 -27.06 16.70
N GLU A 661 -7.36 -28.17 17.40
CA GLU A 661 -6.09 -28.44 18.10
C GLU A 661 -4.85 -28.27 17.19
N PHE A 662 -3.68 -28.00 17.78
CA PHE A 662 -2.44 -27.74 17.04
C PHE A 662 -2.14 -28.82 15.98
N GLU A 663 -2.36 -30.09 16.31
CA GLU A 663 -2.13 -31.23 15.43
C GLU A 663 -3.03 -31.21 14.19
N GLU A 664 -4.29 -30.83 14.32
CA GLU A 664 -5.23 -30.69 13.21
C GLU A 664 -4.86 -29.47 12.36
N TRP A 665 -4.51 -28.36 13.02
CA TRP A 665 -4.06 -27.14 12.35
C TRP A 665 -2.78 -27.35 11.55
N GLN A 666 -1.77 -28.02 12.09
CA GLN A 666 -0.48 -28.28 11.44
C GLN A 666 -0.66 -29.09 10.13
N ASN A 667 -1.62 -30.02 10.12
CA ASN A 667 -1.93 -30.84 8.96
C ASN A 667 -2.87 -30.15 7.95
N SER A 668 -3.48 -29.03 8.33
CA SER A 668 -4.39 -28.26 7.48
C SER A 668 -3.71 -27.65 6.24
N VAL A 669 -4.53 -27.32 5.22
CA VAL A 669 -4.10 -26.53 4.06
C VAL A 669 -3.69 -25.10 4.49
N GLY A 670 -4.26 -24.61 5.61
CA GLY A 670 -3.98 -23.30 6.17
C GLY A 670 -2.54 -23.17 6.66
N ALA A 671 -2.04 -24.16 7.41
CA ALA A 671 -0.65 -24.19 7.88
C ALA A 671 0.34 -24.25 6.72
N ARG A 672 0.10 -25.12 5.72
CA ARG A 672 0.93 -25.23 4.49
C ARG A 672 1.00 -23.92 3.70
N LYS A 673 -0.14 -23.26 3.49
CA LYS A 673 -0.19 -21.93 2.83
C LYS A 673 0.60 -20.88 3.61
N LYS A 674 0.63 -20.98 4.95
CA LYS A 674 1.32 -20.01 5.80
C LYS A 674 2.83 -20.21 5.77
N ALA A 675 3.30 -21.45 5.93
CA ALA A 675 4.71 -21.80 5.81
C ALA A 675 5.27 -21.42 4.42
N LEU A 676 4.52 -21.65 3.34
CA LEU A 676 4.90 -21.21 2.00
C LEU A 676 5.05 -19.69 1.87
N ARG A 677 4.16 -18.90 2.49
CA ARG A 677 4.27 -17.44 2.48
C ARG A 677 5.51 -16.95 3.23
N GLU A 678 5.84 -17.56 4.36
CA GLU A 678 7.05 -17.22 5.12
C GLU A 678 8.31 -17.54 4.31
N TRP A 679 8.36 -18.72 3.67
CA TRP A 679 9.44 -19.06 2.75
C TRP A 679 9.58 -18.08 1.58
N LEU A 680 8.46 -17.71 0.92
CA LEU A 680 8.49 -16.75 -0.19
C LEU A 680 8.92 -15.34 0.26
N ALA A 681 8.52 -14.92 1.47
CA ALA A 681 8.97 -13.66 2.05
C ALA A 681 10.48 -13.69 2.33
N TRP A 682 10.98 -14.79 2.90
CA TRP A 682 12.42 -15.00 3.11
C TRP A 682 13.23 -14.94 1.82
N LYS A 683 12.78 -15.66 0.79
CA LYS A 683 13.40 -15.66 -0.55
C LYS A 683 13.40 -14.27 -1.19
N LYS A 684 12.39 -13.43 -0.93
CA LYS A 684 12.34 -12.07 -1.46
C LYS A 684 13.39 -11.16 -0.82
N LEU A 685 13.69 -11.35 0.46
CA LEU A 685 14.69 -10.56 1.20
C LEU A 685 16.12 -11.02 0.90
N HIS A 686 16.31 -12.27 0.48
CA HIS A 686 17.62 -12.85 0.17
C HIS A 686 17.68 -13.22 -1.32
N PRO A 687 18.12 -12.29 -2.20
CA PRO A 687 18.28 -12.59 -3.62
C PRO A 687 19.46 -13.54 -3.84
N GLY A 688 19.28 -14.53 -4.71
CA GLY A 688 20.35 -15.46 -5.08
C GLY A 688 19.86 -16.83 -5.54
N PRO A 689 20.79 -17.72 -5.93
CA PRO A 689 20.49 -19.12 -6.18
C PRO A 689 19.83 -19.79 -4.97
N ARG A 690 18.92 -20.74 -5.19
CA ARG A 690 18.20 -21.38 -4.08
C ARG A 690 19.14 -21.99 -3.04
N TYR A 691 20.24 -22.60 -3.45
CA TYR A 691 21.18 -23.24 -2.52
C TYR A 691 21.88 -22.26 -1.58
N THR A 692 22.16 -21.02 -2.01
CA THR A 692 22.76 -19.98 -1.15
C THR A 692 21.75 -19.38 -0.18
N ILE A 693 20.47 -19.32 -0.56
CA ILE A 693 19.40 -18.86 0.35
C ILE A 693 19.13 -19.90 1.45
N LEU A 694 19.35 -21.18 1.13
CA LEU A 694 19.13 -22.31 2.02
C LEU A 694 20.32 -22.63 2.92
N SER A 695 21.50 -22.05 2.68
CA SER A 695 22.65 -22.23 3.60
C SER A 695 22.43 -21.55 4.94
N ASP A 696 21.53 -20.56 5.00
CA ASP A 696 21.07 -20.01 6.26
C ASP A 696 20.21 -21.05 7.01
N PRO A 697 20.53 -21.39 8.28
CA PRO A 697 19.75 -22.34 9.07
C PRO A 697 18.26 -22.03 9.17
N LEU A 698 17.88 -20.75 9.25
CA LEU A 698 16.49 -20.31 9.26
C LEU A 698 15.84 -20.45 7.89
N GLY A 699 16.58 -20.14 6.82
CA GLY A 699 16.15 -20.37 5.44
C GLY A 699 15.85 -21.83 5.15
N TRP A 700 16.72 -22.75 5.63
CA TRP A 700 16.53 -24.19 5.55
C TRP A 700 15.27 -24.68 6.29
N ARG A 701 15.08 -24.25 7.54
CA ARG A 701 13.91 -24.59 8.35
C ARG A 701 12.60 -24.12 7.72
N LEU A 702 12.57 -22.88 7.20
CA LEU A 702 11.42 -22.33 6.48
C LEU A 702 11.10 -23.11 5.20
N TYR A 703 12.13 -23.52 4.46
CA TYR A 703 11.97 -24.33 3.26
C TYR A 703 11.41 -25.72 3.59
N ARG A 704 11.95 -26.41 4.60
CA ARG A 704 11.41 -27.70 5.05
C ARG A 704 9.95 -27.58 5.49
N ALA A 705 9.61 -26.56 6.29
CA ALA A 705 8.24 -26.33 6.71
C ALA A 705 7.29 -26.05 5.54
N ALA A 706 7.73 -25.29 4.53
CA ALA A 706 6.92 -24.94 3.36
C ALA A 706 6.61 -26.12 2.44
N PHE A 707 7.52 -27.09 2.37
CA PHE A 707 7.44 -28.23 1.45
C PHE A 707 7.28 -29.59 2.16
N ALA A 708 6.99 -29.59 3.45
CA ALA A 708 6.65 -30.79 4.21
C ALA A 708 5.51 -31.56 3.52
N GLY A 709 5.77 -32.84 3.20
CA GLY A 709 4.80 -33.75 2.57
C GLY A 709 4.67 -33.69 1.04
N GLN A 710 5.42 -32.83 0.32
CA GLN A 710 5.39 -32.78 -1.16
C GLN A 710 6.52 -33.57 -1.84
N LYS A 711 7.68 -33.68 -1.18
CA LYS A 711 8.84 -34.47 -1.63
C LYS A 711 9.59 -34.97 -0.40
N ALA A 712 10.31 -36.09 -0.51
CA ALA A 712 11.30 -36.49 0.49
C ALA A 712 12.41 -35.44 0.50
N ILE A 713 12.37 -34.53 1.47
CA ILE A 713 13.41 -33.52 1.68
C ILE A 713 14.32 -34.07 2.77
N PRO A 714 15.64 -34.12 2.54
CA PRO A 714 16.61 -34.56 3.54
C PRO A 714 16.48 -33.80 4.87
N GLU A 715 16.99 -34.37 5.96
CA GLU A 715 16.81 -33.73 7.26
C GLU A 715 17.71 -32.51 7.41
N THR A 716 18.93 -32.62 6.88
CA THR A 716 19.96 -31.60 6.96
C THR A 716 20.17 -30.91 5.62
N TYR A 717 20.61 -29.64 5.68
CA TYR A 717 21.02 -28.91 4.49
C TYR A 717 22.25 -29.56 3.83
N ALA A 718 23.12 -30.21 4.60
CA ALA A 718 24.31 -30.90 4.10
C ALA A 718 23.93 -32.02 3.13
N GLU A 719 23.01 -32.91 3.51
CA GLU A 719 22.49 -33.97 2.62
C GLU A 719 21.81 -33.39 1.38
N TYR A 720 21.05 -32.30 1.56
CA TYR A 720 20.37 -31.62 0.46
C TYR A 720 21.34 -31.04 -0.58
N ILE A 721 22.44 -30.46 -0.12
CA ILE A 721 23.48 -29.92 -1.00
C ILE A 721 24.29 -31.03 -1.63
N GLN A 722 24.67 -32.07 -0.88
CA GLN A 722 25.42 -33.19 -1.42
C GLN A 722 24.68 -33.83 -2.60
N ALA A 723 23.37 -34.09 -2.46
CA ALA A 723 22.54 -34.60 -3.55
C ALA A 723 22.40 -33.65 -4.74
N ARG A 724 22.68 -32.35 -4.56
CA ARG A 724 22.60 -31.32 -5.61
C ARG A 724 23.95 -30.86 -6.14
N GLN A 725 25.07 -31.33 -5.60
CA GLN A 725 26.41 -30.96 -6.05
C GLN A 725 26.59 -31.13 -7.56
N PRO A 726 26.16 -32.25 -8.19
CA PRO A 726 26.26 -32.41 -9.65
C PRO A 726 25.45 -31.36 -10.42
N THR A 727 24.31 -30.92 -9.87
CA THR A 727 23.50 -29.85 -10.47
C THR A 727 24.15 -28.49 -10.31
N ILE A 728 24.81 -28.23 -9.19
CA ILE A 728 25.54 -26.98 -8.95
C ILE A 728 26.76 -26.90 -9.86
N ALA A 729 27.53 -28.00 -9.98
CA ALA A 729 28.66 -28.13 -10.89
C ALA A 729 28.23 -27.89 -12.34
N TRP A 730 27.13 -28.51 -12.80
CA TRP A 730 26.59 -28.28 -14.13
C TRP A 730 26.16 -26.82 -14.38
N LEU A 731 25.52 -26.17 -13.42
CA LEU A 731 25.14 -24.77 -13.55
C LEU A 731 26.35 -23.83 -13.54
N ALA A 732 27.41 -24.16 -12.80
CA ALA A 732 28.67 -23.43 -12.83
C ALA A 732 29.36 -23.57 -14.19
N TRP A 733 29.45 -24.81 -14.71
CA TRP A 733 29.93 -25.12 -16.05
C TRP A 733 29.19 -24.31 -17.12
N ARG A 734 27.85 -24.33 -17.10
CA ARG A 734 27.01 -23.58 -18.04
C ARG A 734 27.13 -22.05 -17.98
N ARG A 735 27.67 -21.50 -16.89
CA ARG A 735 27.98 -20.06 -16.80
C ARG A 735 29.33 -19.72 -17.40
N GLN A 736 30.30 -20.62 -17.28
CA GLN A 736 31.64 -20.48 -17.84
C GLN A 736 31.64 -20.77 -19.35
N HIS A 737 30.74 -21.65 -19.80
CA HIS A 737 30.63 -22.10 -21.19
C HIS A 737 29.26 -21.72 -21.77
N PRO A 738 29.08 -20.46 -22.24
CA PRO A 738 27.86 -20.01 -22.87
C PRO A 738 27.75 -20.55 -24.30
N GLY A 739 26.58 -21.06 -24.69
CA GLY A 739 26.36 -21.55 -26.04
C GLY A 739 25.31 -22.67 -26.15
N PRO A 740 25.09 -23.20 -27.37
CA PRO A 740 24.24 -24.36 -27.60
C PRO A 740 24.67 -25.55 -26.74
N LEU A 741 23.71 -26.35 -26.28
CA LEU A 741 24.01 -27.48 -25.39
C LEU A 741 24.99 -28.47 -26.04
N PHE A 742 24.83 -28.72 -27.34
CA PHE A 742 25.71 -29.63 -28.09
C PHE A 742 27.18 -29.21 -28.03
N SER A 743 27.47 -27.94 -28.34
CA SER A 743 28.84 -27.40 -28.32
C SER A 743 29.44 -27.46 -26.92
N VAL A 744 28.67 -27.09 -25.89
CA VAL A 744 29.14 -27.06 -24.50
C VAL A 744 29.36 -28.45 -23.90
N LEU A 745 28.70 -29.48 -24.44
CA LEU A 745 28.92 -30.87 -24.05
C LEU A 745 30.08 -31.53 -24.80
N ALA A 746 30.40 -31.03 -26.00
CA ALA A 746 31.54 -31.47 -26.79
C ALA A 746 32.88 -30.95 -26.25
N GLU A 747 32.85 -29.89 -25.42
CA GLU A 747 34.04 -29.37 -24.72
C GLU A 747 34.54 -30.37 -23.65
N GLU A 748 35.85 -30.43 -23.47
CA GLU A 748 36.52 -31.39 -22.58
C GLU A 748 35.96 -31.32 -21.14
N GLY A 749 35.40 -32.41 -20.64
CA GLY A 749 34.77 -32.49 -19.32
C GLY A 749 33.28 -32.08 -19.26
N GLY A 750 32.74 -31.43 -20.30
CA GLY A 750 31.34 -30.98 -20.33
C GLY A 750 30.32 -32.11 -20.34
N TRP A 751 30.60 -33.18 -21.09
CA TRP A 751 29.79 -34.40 -21.11
C TRP A 751 29.69 -35.06 -19.74
N GLN A 752 30.81 -35.18 -19.03
CA GLN A 752 30.88 -35.83 -17.72
C GLN A 752 30.05 -35.09 -16.67
N VAL A 753 30.20 -33.75 -16.59
CA VAL A 753 29.43 -32.92 -15.65
C VAL A 753 27.92 -32.98 -15.94
N TYR A 754 27.53 -33.05 -17.22
CA TYR A 754 26.14 -33.20 -17.62
C TYR A 754 25.57 -34.59 -17.28
N LYS A 755 26.34 -35.64 -17.53
CA LYS A 755 25.98 -37.03 -17.20
C LYS A 755 25.74 -37.17 -15.70
N GLU A 756 26.65 -36.69 -14.87
CA GLU A 756 26.51 -36.66 -13.41
C GLU A 756 25.29 -35.85 -12.95
N HIS A 757 25.04 -34.69 -13.57
CA HIS A 757 23.82 -33.91 -13.30
C HIS A 757 22.55 -34.68 -13.63
N MET A 758 22.50 -35.34 -14.79
CA MET A 758 21.32 -36.04 -15.25
C MET A 758 21.02 -37.28 -14.40
N LEU A 759 22.06 -38.06 -14.07
CA LEU A 759 21.97 -39.18 -13.13
C LEU A 759 21.48 -38.72 -11.75
N ALA A 760 22.02 -37.61 -11.23
CA ALA A 760 21.56 -37.02 -9.95
C ALA A 760 20.11 -36.53 -9.99
N THR A 761 19.55 -36.24 -11.17
CA THR A 761 18.12 -35.90 -11.35
C THR A 761 17.22 -37.10 -11.62
N GLY A 762 17.77 -38.33 -11.62
CA GLY A 762 17.04 -39.57 -11.86
C GLY A 762 16.68 -39.79 -13.33
N LYS A 763 17.43 -39.19 -14.26
CA LYS A 763 17.24 -39.37 -15.71
C LYS A 763 18.36 -40.26 -16.25
N SER A 764 18.00 -41.24 -17.08
CA SER A 764 18.97 -42.03 -17.84
C SER A 764 19.54 -41.18 -18.98
N VAL A 765 20.85 -41.32 -19.19
CA VAL A 765 21.60 -40.69 -20.29
C VAL A 765 22.53 -41.76 -20.85
N PRO A 766 22.75 -41.78 -22.19
CA PRO A 766 23.71 -42.68 -22.83
C PRO A 766 25.10 -42.65 -22.17
N GLU A 767 25.89 -43.70 -22.37
CA GLU A 767 27.21 -43.76 -21.74
C GLU A 767 28.17 -42.73 -22.36
N ASP A 768 28.08 -42.55 -23.67
CA ASP A 768 28.98 -41.70 -24.45
C ASP A 768 28.30 -40.49 -25.07
N PHE A 769 29.08 -39.42 -25.24
CA PHE A 769 28.61 -38.17 -25.86
C PHE A 769 28.14 -38.41 -27.29
N ASN A 770 28.83 -39.27 -28.04
CA ASN A 770 28.51 -39.54 -29.44
C ASN A 770 27.15 -40.23 -29.60
N GLU A 771 26.83 -41.19 -28.74
CA GLU A 771 25.51 -41.85 -28.73
C GLU A 771 24.39 -40.88 -28.34
N TRP A 772 24.65 -40.00 -27.37
CA TRP A 772 23.73 -38.92 -27.03
C TRP A 772 23.58 -37.90 -28.17
N ALA A 773 24.67 -37.53 -28.82
CA ALA A 773 24.71 -36.61 -29.95
C ALA A 773 23.92 -37.16 -31.14
N GLU A 774 24.09 -38.44 -31.47
CA GLU A 774 23.36 -39.15 -32.53
C GLU A 774 21.87 -39.26 -32.21
N THR A 775 21.50 -39.65 -30.99
CA THR A 775 20.09 -39.70 -30.58
C THR A 775 19.44 -38.31 -30.54
N HIS A 776 20.18 -37.26 -30.15
CA HIS A 776 19.68 -35.89 -30.18
C HIS A 776 19.61 -35.30 -31.58
N GLN A 777 20.54 -35.61 -32.47
CA GLN A 777 20.53 -35.22 -33.87
C GLN A 777 19.42 -35.96 -34.63
N ALA A 778 19.23 -37.26 -34.39
CA ALA A 778 18.11 -38.03 -34.92
C ALA A 778 16.77 -37.51 -34.39
N ALA A 779 16.68 -37.12 -33.11
CA ALA A 779 15.49 -36.48 -32.55
C ALA A 779 15.25 -35.05 -33.08
N GLN A 780 16.29 -34.31 -33.48
CA GLN A 780 16.14 -33.02 -34.16
C GLN A 780 15.76 -33.18 -35.64
N ALA A 781 16.33 -34.17 -36.33
CA ALA A 781 16.00 -34.51 -37.72
C ALA A 781 14.56 -35.02 -37.86
N ASN A 782 14.13 -35.93 -36.98
CA ASN A 782 12.75 -36.42 -36.90
C ASN A 782 11.80 -35.42 -36.21
N GLY A 783 12.35 -34.41 -35.53
CA GLY A 783 11.64 -33.38 -34.77
C GLY A 783 11.50 -32.03 -35.46
N SER A 784 11.87 -31.92 -36.74
CA SER A 784 11.81 -30.66 -37.54
C SER A 784 10.38 -30.15 -37.83
N SER A 785 9.38 -30.58 -37.05
CA SER A 785 8.01 -30.03 -37.04
C SER A 785 7.64 -29.34 -35.71
N ARG A 786 8.45 -29.42 -34.63
CA ARG A 786 8.01 -28.95 -33.29
C ARG A 786 8.92 -27.97 -32.54
N ARG A 787 9.93 -27.36 -33.17
CA ARG A 787 10.70 -26.29 -32.50
C ARG A 787 10.84 -25.06 -33.38
N GLY A 788 9.80 -24.23 -33.34
CA GLY A 788 9.82 -22.87 -33.87
C GLY A 788 11.00 -22.08 -33.29
N LYS A 789 11.78 -21.53 -34.21
CA LYS A 789 12.93 -20.66 -34.04
C LYS A 789 12.67 -19.58 -32.97
N ARG A 790 13.53 -19.50 -31.95
CA ARG A 790 13.84 -18.20 -31.36
C ARG A 790 14.73 -17.48 -32.37
N ALA A 791 14.13 -16.66 -33.21
CA ALA A 791 14.87 -15.63 -33.92
C ALA A 791 15.39 -14.65 -32.87
N GLY A 792 16.69 -14.69 -32.60
CA GLY A 792 17.41 -13.50 -32.17
C GLY A 792 17.47 -12.59 -33.40
N SER A 793 16.96 -11.37 -33.26
CA SER A 793 17.19 -10.32 -34.25
C SER A 793 18.69 -9.98 -34.25
N PRO A 794 19.31 -9.71 -35.41
CA PRO A 794 20.73 -9.40 -35.51
C PRO A 794 20.96 -7.98 -34.96
N HIS A 795 21.93 -7.84 -34.06
CA HIS A 795 22.53 -6.55 -33.79
C HIS A 795 23.99 -6.82 -33.42
N GLU A 796 24.85 -6.76 -34.44
CA GLU A 796 26.27 -6.49 -34.27
C GLU A 796 26.72 -5.78 -35.55
N ASP A 797 26.72 -4.45 -35.46
CA ASP A 797 27.53 -3.60 -36.31
C ASP A 797 28.99 -3.95 -36.00
N CYS A 798 29.72 -4.26 -37.06
CA CYS A 798 31.16 -4.47 -37.01
C CYS A 798 31.84 -3.16 -36.57
N ILE A 799 32.51 -3.18 -35.43
CA ILE A 799 33.61 -2.27 -35.15
C ILE A 799 34.83 -3.16 -34.98
N GLU A 800 35.66 -3.20 -36.03
CA GLU A 800 37.00 -3.79 -35.99
C GLU A 800 37.85 -3.08 -34.92
N PRO A 801 38.54 -3.81 -34.04
CA PRO A 801 39.73 -3.30 -33.39
C PRO A 801 40.95 -3.54 -34.29
N GLN A 802 41.64 -2.46 -34.67
CA GLN A 802 42.93 -2.51 -35.34
C GLN A 802 43.95 -3.33 -34.53
N PRO A 803 44.84 -4.11 -35.19
CA PRO A 803 45.92 -4.80 -34.52
C PRO A 803 47.06 -3.82 -34.20
N VAL A 804 47.45 -3.79 -32.94
CA VAL A 804 48.75 -3.25 -32.53
C VAL A 804 49.78 -4.35 -32.83
N THR A 805 50.54 -4.19 -33.90
CA THR A 805 51.79 -4.93 -34.09
C THR A 805 52.88 -4.28 -33.25
N ALA A 806 53.52 -5.09 -32.42
CA ALA A 806 54.85 -4.78 -31.93
C ALA A 806 55.84 -5.07 -33.07
N GLU A 807 56.60 -4.02 -33.41
CA GLU A 807 57.73 -3.85 -34.36
C GLU A 807 57.44 -2.92 -35.54
#